data_AF-A0A1B1SD07-F1
#
_entry.id   AF-A0A1B1SD07-F1
#
_cell.length_a   1.000
_cell.length_b   1.000
_cell.length_c   1.000
_cell.angle_alpha   90.00
_cell.angle_beta   90.00
_cell.angle_gamma   90.00
#
_symmetry.space_group_name_H-M   'P 1'
#
loop_
_entity.id
_entity.type
_entity.pdbx_description
1 polymer ?
#
loop_
_entity_poly.entity_id
_entity_poly.type
_entity_poly.pdbx_seq_one_letter_code
_entity_poly.pdbx_strand_id
1 'polypeptide(L)'
;MRTLKTIVLAVAAMLSASGHSMPSASSPRYTLSLDGPRWHMMRDTAASWEHDRLYLPEEITSIEYLPVNAPTGGWEMLTPENAVSVSVPGTVEEYLTTSKRPSPDDFKGVSWWFTTVSVPGNLKGRRAMLHFESVRMRAEVYLDGRLVGYDIIGESPFDVDITDALVPGKTHTLAVRVTNPGGNFHWQDFTQMRWGDYKIPPGRGFGGLVGRVRLDVVDAVYIEDIYMQNQPVPTRVKAIVNVRNTSPKVAVRTVGYTVTPKNVSDKVVARGSRKLYLEPGDNSVELEIDVPDARLWDIDSPELYQCDVTLSDGKRPVDSDRRTFGFRWFSPDGIGEEAVLRLNGRRVMLRSAISWGYWPATGLHARPDMARKQIAVAKSMGLNMLNFHRSIGSPVVLEQADSMGILYYEEPGAIHSADHDPFIRAIVNTKLKRMVKRDRSHPSLVIYNLINELGGVRAADTALMAKRRADLVEARSIDPSRVMTLTSGWASNEKSEEDSKFHMRPFDPVPYFRGWYDNHRAGGPATWHDALYRNPIDQLMYCDNHTEVYMRGEEGAISTPPRIALIERAIDSSGTDGWDGAFWRDQAREWHSYFRRKNLAAGFGNLDSLTRSLGDIQLYHQGRRIQGMRMGNLGDAYVINGWESMLYDNHSGVVDNYRNCKGNVNTIARFTRPLYVAVSPRTQFVRLPGTVEVDFHIVNEADLNGRFTLVVESTAPDGEKRRLLSRDVEVAGGDTFGQLLAEAEPLELKGGDGLYTISARLTDASGRTVADGYEEVLGLVPDEAALPGRGAIYGEPDDPVARYYKSVTGRELPAYDPSMERLDWLIVTRPALDEATPIPVGYFDNASGPAFRVTWFHDNDIFAPAGTSSDNCLDRRFVGGAQPDPLIPANQEFSAIWEGTLVAPESGNYLIGINTDRGVRMEVKGQRIADDWGNNKEASFTSPFYFEKGEKVDIMVQYRQTRPDGKVRLVWTMPGTSEIAPESVVDRAVSDGTTLLLLKSPESWMQFLNPAAGIGYESNFTVGTDWVGGVHFVTDHPVLSGLPVNTAMNWPYQELVKEGNSRLGFKIADERFIAGAYRSWPFHLGTAMGETPCGKGRVLYTTLRLCEPLLSPEPAAEPARKLFGNIIRWAASGK
;
A
#
# COMPACT_ATOMS: atom_id res chain seq x y z
N MET A 1 -9.49 25.74 -57.46
CA MET A 1 -8.51 26.49 -56.65
C MET A 1 -8.90 26.73 -55.19
N ARG A 2 -10.15 27.06 -54.82
CA ARG A 2 -10.51 27.25 -53.38
C ARG A 2 -10.39 25.95 -52.53
N THR A 3 -10.77 24.80 -53.08
CA THR A 3 -10.77 23.50 -52.35
C THR A 3 -9.39 23.02 -51.91
N LEU A 4 -8.33 23.31 -52.68
CA LEU A 4 -6.96 22.90 -52.32
C LEU A 4 -6.43 23.67 -51.10
N LYS A 5 -6.79 24.94 -50.92
CA LYS A 5 -6.36 25.73 -49.76
C LYS A 5 -6.98 25.22 -48.45
N THR A 6 -8.22 24.74 -48.48
CA THR A 6 -8.88 24.19 -47.28
C THR A 6 -8.23 22.87 -46.83
N ILE A 7 -7.83 22.00 -47.76
CA ILE A 7 -7.13 20.75 -47.43
C ILE A 7 -5.72 21.02 -46.87
N VAL A 8 -4.98 21.96 -47.46
CA VAL A 8 -3.65 22.36 -46.94
C VAL A 8 -3.76 23.00 -45.54
N LEU A 9 -4.79 23.81 -45.26
CA LEU A 9 -5.01 24.32 -43.89
C LEU A 9 -5.46 23.22 -42.91
N ALA A 10 -6.26 22.25 -43.34
CA ALA A 10 -6.69 21.15 -42.47
C ALA A 10 -5.52 20.21 -42.08
N VAL A 11 -4.61 19.93 -43.02
CA VAL A 11 -3.39 19.15 -42.73
C VAL A 11 -2.44 19.95 -41.83
N ALA A 12 -2.29 21.26 -42.05
CA ALA A 12 -1.52 22.12 -41.14
C ALA A 12 -2.14 22.20 -39.72
N ALA A 13 -3.47 22.20 -39.61
CA ALA A 13 -4.18 22.19 -38.32
C ALA A 13 -3.97 20.86 -37.57
N MET A 14 -4.02 19.71 -38.26
CA MET A 14 -3.70 18.41 -37.63
C MET A 14 -2.23 18.33 -37.18
N LEU A 15 -1.29 18.88 -37.96
CA LEU A 15 0.13 18.98 -37.56
C LEU A 15 0.37 19.93 -36.39
N SER A 16 -0.55 20.85 -36.09
CA SER A 16 -0.49 21.73 -34.91
C SER A 16 -1.11 21.12 -33.64
N ALA A 17 -1.82 19.98 -33.75
CA ALA A 17 -2.40 19.28 -32.61
C ALA A 17 -1.39 18.38 -31.89
N SER A 18 -0.30 17.98 -32.56
CA SER A 18 0.90 17.45 -31.91
C SER A 18 1.83 18.63 -31.58
N GLY A 19 2.04 18.90 -30.29
CA GLY A 19 2.79 20.07 -29.78
C GLY A 19 4.30 20.10 -30.05
N HIS A 20 4.78 19.48 -31.13
CA HIS A 20 6.18 19.39 -31.52
C HIS A 20 6.53 20.45 -32.56
N SER A 21 6.78 21.68 -32.11
CA SER A 21 7.49 22.65 -32.95
C SER A 21 8.89 22.10 -33.26
N MET A 22 9.21 21.91 -34.54
CA MET A 22 10.57 21.54 -34.97
C MET A 22 11.59 22.51 -34.37
N PRO A 23 12.65 22.05 -33.68
CA PRO A 23 13.61 22.94 -33.04
C PRO A 23 14.31 23.81 -34.07
N SER A 24 14.55 25.09 -33.75
CA SER A 24 15.30 25.94 -34.68
C SER A 24 16.73 25.43 -34.81
N ALA A 25 17.13 25.09 -36.04
CA ALA A 25 18.51 24.72 -36.37
C ALA A 25 19.51 25.89 -36.23
N SER A 26 19.04 27.08 -35.79
CA SER A 26 19.87 28.24 -35.42
C SER A 26 20.14 28.37 -33.91
N SER A 27 19.59 27.47 -33.09
CA SER A 27 19.79 27.47 -31.64
C SER A 27 21.24 27.05 -31.28
N PRO A 28 21.85 27.57 -30.19
CA PRO A 28 23.18 27.13 -29.74
C PRO A 28 23.21 25.61 -29.50
N ARG A 29 22.23 25.09 -28.74
CA ARG A 29 21.91 23.66 -28.61
C ARG A 29 20.72 23.29 -29.51
N TYR A 30 20.79 22.18 -30.22
CA TYR A 30 19.63 21.57 -30.88
C TYR A 30 19.16 20.37 -30.05
N THR A 31 17.92 20.40 -29.57
CA THR A 31 17.32 19.35 -28.73
C THR A 31 16.09 18.79 -29.42
N LEU A 32 16.05 17.47 -29.62
CA LEU A 32 14.92 16.74 -30.20
C LEU A 32 14.39 15.74 -29.16
N SER A 33 13.18 15.94 -28.64
CA SER A 33 12.47 14.89 -27.92
C SER A 33 12.11 13.75 -28.89
N LEU A 34 12.29 12.52 -28.41
CA LEU A 34 11.85 11.29 -29.06
C LEU A 34 10.66 10.67 -28.32
N ASP A 35 10.00 11.40 -27.43
CA ASP A 35 8.87 10.90 -26.64
C ASP A 35 7.60 10.73 -27.49
N GLY A 36 6.62 10.01 -26.95
CA GLY A 36 5.29 9.83 -27.54
C GLY A 36 5.19 8.72 -28.60
N PRO A 37 4.09 8.68 -29.38
CA PRO A 37 3.64 7.51 -30.16
C PRO A 37 4.38 7.31 -31.50
N ARG A 38 5.69 7.61 -31.52
CA ARG A 38 6.56 7.50 -32.71
C ARG A 38 7.36 6.19 -32.76
N TRP A 39 7.18 5.33 -31.76
CA TRP A 39 7.96 4.11 -31.59
C TRP A 39 7.16 2.89 -32.01
N HIS A 40 7.89 1.83 -32.33
CA HIS A 40 7.35 0.50 -32.55
C HIS A 40 8.07 -0.48 -31.63
N MET A 41 7.36 -1.47 -31.13
CA MET A 41 7.91 -2.54 -30.29
C MET A 41 7.63 -3.91 -30.92
N MET A 42 8.67 -4.71 -31.07
CA MET A 42 8.59 -6.12 -31.48
C MET A 42 9.08 -7.01 -30.33
N ARG A 43 8.31 -8.03 -29.95
CA ARG A 43 8.76 -9.05 -28.99
C ARG A 43 9.58 -10.11 -29.75
N ASP A 44 10.79 -10.40 -29.26
CA ASP A 44 11.72 -11.34 -29.89
C ASP A 44 11.90 -12.55 -28.97
N THR A 45 10.96 -13.50 -29.07
CA THR A 45 10.90 -14.69 -28.21
C THR A 45 11.93 -15.76 -28.55
N ALA A 46 12.72 -15.56 -29.60
CA ALA A 46 13.72 -16.52 -30.08
C ALA A 46 15.16 -16.04 -29.89
N ALA A 47 15.37 -14.77 -29.53
CA ALA A 47 16.70 -14.25 -29.21
C ALA A 47 17.23 -14.88 -27.90
N SER A 48 18.45 -15.40 -27.95
CA SER A 48 19.19 -15.84 -26.76
C SER A 48 19.61 -14.66 -25.87
N TRP A 49 19.49 -14.80 -24.55
CA TRP A 49 19.94 -13.76 -23.62
C TRP A 49 20.34 -14.29 -22.23
N GLU A 50 19.88 -15.48 -21.85
CA GLU A 50 19.96 -16.09 -20.51
C GLU A 50 21.40 -16.32 -20.03
N HIS A 51 22.32 -16.53 -20.98
CA HIS A 51 23.74 -16.81 -20.75
C HIS A 51 24.66 -15.68 -21.25
N ASP A 52 24.10 -14.50 -21.52
CA ASP A 52 24.89 -13.35 -21.95
C ASP A 52 25.89 -12.92 -20.87
N ARG A 53 27.12 -12.62 -21.29
CA ARG A 53 28.04 -11.84 -20.44
C ARG A 53 27.43 -10.46 -20.20
N LEU A 54 27.32 -10.08 -18.93
CA LEU A 54 26.93 -8.73 -18.53
C LEU A 54 28.18 -7.88 -18.27
N TYR A 55 28.06 -6.58 -18.50
CA TYR A 55 29.16 -5.61 -18.39
C TYR A 55 28.71 -4.44 -17.53
N LEU A 56 29.47 -4.09 -16.50
CA LEU A 56 29.23 -2.86 -15.74
C LEU A 56 29.68 -1.65 -16.57
N PRO A 57 29.08 -0.44 -16.40
CA PRO A 57 29.46 0.74 -17.16
C PRO A 57 30.96 1.05 -17.12
N GLU A 58 31.62 0.84 -15.98
CA GLU A 58 33.06 1.02 -15.77
C GLU A 58 33.95 0.00 -16.48
N GLU A 59 33.42 -1.15 -16.92
CA GLU A 59 34.16 -2.15 -17.70
C GLU A 59 34.23 -1.81 -19.19
N ILE A 60 33.35 -0.92 -19.67
CA ILE A 60 33.17 -0.61 -21.09
C ILE A 60 34.16 0.48 -21.52
N THR A 61 35.39 0.06 -21.82
CA THR A 61 36.45 0.95 -22.34
C THR A 61 36.27 1.33 -23.81
N SER A 62 35.58 0.49 -24.60
CA SER A 62 35.11 0.80 -25.95
C SER A 62 33.88 -0.06 -26.27
N ILE A 63 32.88 0.53 -26.93
CA ILE A 63 31.67 -0.18 -27.37
C ILE A 63 31.97 -1.26 -28.41
N GLU A 64 33.08 -1.13 -29.15
CA GLU A 64 33.49 -2.07 -30.22
C GLU A 64 33.94 -3.44 -29.70
N TYR A 65 34.14 -3.59 -28.39
CA TYR A 65 34.47 -4.87 -27.74
C TYR A 65 33.24 -5.62 -27.21
N LEU A 66 32.04 -5.04 -27.28
CA LEU A 66 30.80 -5.70 -26.86
C LEU A 66 30.21 -6.54 -28.01
N PRO A 67 29.50 -7.65 -27.69
CA PRO A 67 28.81 -8.43 -28.69
C PRO A 67 27.68 -7.61 -29.36
N VAL A 68 27.58 -7.72 -30.68
CA VAL A 68 26.51 -7.10 -31.48
C VAL A 68 25.38 -8.11 -31.64
N ASN A 69 24.30 -7.93 -30.90
CA ASN A 69 23.15 -8.84 -30.90
C ASN A 69 22.08 -8.33 -31.86
N ALA A 70 22.02 -8.88 -33.09
CA ALA A 70 20.98 -8.54 -34.06
C ALA A 70 19.60 -9.14 -33.68
N PRO A 71 18.48 -8.62 -34.22
CA PRO A 71 17.17 -9.22 -34.04
C PRO A 71 17.11 -10.64 -34.64
N THR A 72 16.31 -11.53 -34.06
CA THR A 72 16.11 -12.86 -34.66
C THR A 72 15.47 -12.70 -36.04
N GLY A 73 16.14 -13.22 -37.08
CA GLY A 73 15.72 -13.07 -38.47
C GLY A 73 16.31 -11.84 -39.19
N GLY A 74 17.13 -11.03 -38.52
CA GLY A 74 17.88 -9.93 -39.15
C GLY A 74 17.32 -8.53 -38.88
N TRP A 75 18.05 -7.49 -39.30
CA TRP A 75 17.68 -6.09 -39.11
C TRP A 75 16.45 -5.68 -39.93
N GLU A 76 16.20 -6.37 -41.04
CA GLU A 76 15.00 -6.28 -41.88
C GLU A 76 13.71 -6.64 -41.15
N MET A 77 13.78 -7.28 -39.98
CA MET A 77 12.59 -7.59 -39.17
C MET A 77 12.02 -6.35 -38.44
N LEU A 78 12.82 -5.30 -38.24
CA LEU A 78 12.41 -4.07 -37.53
C LEU A 78 11.60 -3.13 -38.45
N THR A 79 10.41 -3.57 -38.82
CA THR A 79 9.45 -2.81 -39.63
C THR A 79 8.10 -2.65 -38.90
N PRO A 80 7.33 -1.58 -39.17
CA PRO A 80 6.01 -1.38 -38.57
C PRO A 80 5.04 -2.55 -38.77
N GLU A 81 5.18 -3.32 -39.85
CA GLU A 81 4.35 -4.48 -40.17
C GLU A 81 4.58 -5.68 -39.22
N ASN A 82 5.77 -5.78 -38.62
CA ASN A 82 6.16 -6.85 -37.69
C ASN A 82 6.04 -6.44 -36.20
N ALA A 83 5.58 -5.22 -35.93
CA ALA A 83 5.67 -4.58 -34.61
C ALA A 83 4.37 -3.90 -34.19
N VAL A 84 4.21 -3.70 -32.87
CA VAL A 84 3.11 -2.92 -32.31
C VAL A 84 3.53 -1.45 -32.26
N SER A 85 2.66 -0.52 -32.65
CA SER A 85 2.89 0.93 -32.46
C SER A 85 2.72 1.28 -30.98
N VAL A 86 3.71 1.96 -30.40
CA VAL A 86 3.81 2.23 -28.96
C VAL A 86 4.25 3.66 -28.68
N SER A 87 3.99 4.13 -27.46
CA SER A 87 4.61 5.35 -26.93
C SER A 87 5.88 5.05 -26.15
N VAL A 88 6.78 6.03 -26.09
CA VAL A 88 7.86 6.09 -25.09
C VAL A 88 7.65 7.34 -24.24
N PRO A 89 7.61 7.27 -22.89
CA PRO A 89 7.74 6.06 -22.07
C PRO A 89 6.67 4.98 -22.33
N GLY A 90 7.02 3.71 -22.12
CA GLY A 90 6.14 2.55 -22.35
C GLY A 90 6.70 1.24 -21.77
N THR A 91 5.82 0.29 -21.45
CA THR A 91 6.21 -1.08 -21.03
C THR A 91 5.68 -2.14 -22.01
N VAL A 92 6.29 -3.32 -22.06
CA VAL A 92 5.79 -4.43 -22.90
C VAL A 92 4.42 -4.90 -22.40
N GLU A 93 4.24 -4.90 -21.09
CA GLU A 93 3.02 -5.29 -20.38
C GLU A 93 1.83 -4.38 -20.73
N GLU A 94 2.06 -3.07 -20.91
CA GLU A 94 1.04 -2.09 -21.31
C GLU A 94 0.40 -2.42 -22.67
N TYR A 95 1.16 -2.97 -23.62
CA TYR A 95 0.69 -3.21 -24.98
C TYR A 95 0.33 -4.67 -25.28
N LEU A 96 0.89 -5.65 -24.55
CA LEU A 96 0.74 -7.07 -24.84
C LEU A 96 -0.06 -7.88 -23.81
N THR A 97 -0.40 -7.31 -22.65
CA THR A 97 -1.18 -8.05 -21.63
C THR A 97 -2.61 -8.31 -22.10
N THR A 98 -3.02 -9.58 -22.07
CA THR A 98 -4.41 -10.02 -22.34
C THR A 98 -4.98 -10.89 -21.21
N SER A 99 -4.15 -11.26 -20.23
CA SER A 99 -4.56 -12.08 -19.09
C SER A 99 -5.33 -11.26 -18.05
N LYS A 100 -6.33 -11.89 -17.42
CA LYS A 100 -6.99 -11.36 -16.20
C LYS A 100 -6.15 -11.56 -14.95
N ARG A 101 -5.00 -12.25 -15.06
CA ARG A 101 -4.02 -12.53 -14.01
C ARG A 101 -2.62 -12.43 -14.64
N PRO A 102 -2.13 -11.21 -14.97
CA PRO A 102 -0.78 -11.02 -15.54
C PRO A 102 0.32 -11.51 -14.59
N SER A 103 1.25 -12.32 -15.10
CA SER A 103 2.41 -12.83 -14.36
C SER A 103 3.67 -12.02 -14.69
N PRO A 104 4.60 -11.81 -13.72
CA PRO A 104 5.89 -11.16 -14.01
C PRO A 104 6.78 -11.96 -14.97
N ASP A 105 6.47 -13.23 -15.23
CA ASP A 105 7.17 -14.06 -16.23
C ASP A 105 6.56 -13.97 -17.65
N ASP A 106 5.35 -13.42 -17.83
CA ASP A 106 4.64 -13.40 -19.13
C ASP A 106 5.45 -12.73 -20.25
N PHE A 107 6.29 -11.74 -19.90
CA PHE A 107 7.09 -10.91 -20.80
C PHE A 107 8.59 -10.91 -20.45
N LYS A 108 9.07 -11.97 -19.80
CA LYS A 108 10.49 -12.27 -19.69
C LYS A 108 11.11 -12.49 -21.09
N GLY A 109 12.35 -12.06 -21.27
CA GLY A 109 13.11 -12.17 -22.51
C GLY A 109 13.40 -10.83 -23.19
N VAL A 110 13.39 -10.81 -24.53
CA VAL A 110 13.86 -9.70 -25.35
C VAL A 110 12.70 -8.97 -26.05
N SER A 111 12.79 -7.62 -26.07
CA SER A 111 11.96 -6.76 -26.91
C SER A 111 12.83 -5.74 -27.65
N TRP A 112 12.44 -5.39 -28.87
CA TRP A 112 13.08 -4.39 -29.70
C TRP A 112 12.19 -3.16 -29.81
N TRP A 113 12.70 -2.01 -29.41
CA TRP A 113 12.01 -0.72 -29.46
C TRP A 113 12.69 0.13 -30.52
N PHE A 114 11.98 0.56 -31.56
CA PHE A 114 12.60 1.32 -32.66
C PHE A 114 11.77 2.51 -33.16
N THR A 115 12.48 3.53 -33.64
CA THR A 115 11.94 4.72 -34.28
C THR A 115 12.94 5.24 -35.33
N THR A 116 12.59 6.30 -36.05
CA THR A 116 13.51 7.01 -36.94
C THR A 116 13.95 8.33 -36.32
N VAL A 117 15.20 8.72 -36.59
CA VAL A 117 15.79 9.98 -36.13
C VAL A 117 16.50 10.69 -37.28
N SER A 118 16.46 12.01 -37.31
CA SER A 118 17.19 12.82 -38.28
C SER A 118 17.66 14.12 -37.64
N VAL A 119 18.89 14.52 -38.00
CA VAL A 119 19.54 15.75 -37.52
C VAL A 119 19.84 16.63 -38.73
N PRO A 120 19.50 17.94 -38.71
CA PRO A 120 19.78 18.86 -39.81
C PRO A 120 21.25 18.86 -40.26
N GLY A 121 21.48 18.80 -41.59
CA GLY A 121 22.83 18.70 -42.17
C GLY A 121 23.76 19.90 -41.88
N ASN A 122 23.20 21.05 -41.51
CA ASN A 122 23.96 22.23 -41.10
C ASN A 122 24.60 22.10 -39.70
N LEU A 123 24.31 21.02 -38.96
CA LEU A 123 24.91 20.70 -37.66
C LEU A 123 26.12 19.76 -37.76
N LYS A 124 26.65 19.51 -38.98
CA LYS A 124 27.84 18.68 -39.21
C LYS A 124 29.05 19.16 -38.37
N GLY A 125 29.74 18.21 -37.74
CA GLY A 125 30.92 18.47 -36.90
C GLY A 125 30.63 18.80 -35.44
N ARG A 126 29.34 18.75 -35.04
CA ARG A 126 28.88 18.80 -33.65
C ARG A 126 28.80 17.40 -33.05
N ARG A 127 28.75 17.32 -31.71
CA ARG A 127 28.46 16.05 -31.01
C ARG A 127 26.96 15.79 -30.96
N ALA A 128 26.57 14.52 -30.93
CA ALA A 128 25.19 14.07 -30.82
C ALA A 128 25.05 13.07 -29.67
N MET A 129 24.27 13.42 -28.65
CA MET A 129 24.09 12.66 -27.42
C MET A 129 22.63 12.24 -27.26
N LEU A 130 22.38 10.92 -27.19
CA LEU A 130 21.09 10.40 -26.73
C LEU A 130 21.08 10.36 -25.20
N HIS A 131 20.00 10.84 -24.61
CA HIS A 131 19.74 10.80 -23.18
C HIS A 131 18.54 9.87 -22.93
N PHE A 132 18.76 8.77 -22.22
CA PHE A 132 17.71 7.88 -21.73
C PHE A 132 17.46 8.19 -20.26
N GLU A 133 16.22 8.52 -19.91
CA GLU A 133 15.85 8.81 -18.52
C GLU A 133 15.71 7.54 -17.68
N SER A 134 15.24 6.45 -18.28
CA SER A 134 15.10 5.14 -17.63
C SER A 134 14.78 4.03 -18.65
N VAL A 135 15.38 2.85 -18.47
CA VAL A 135 15.07 1.61 -19.19
C VAL A 135 15.01 0.46 -18.18
N ARG A 136 14.14 -0.54 -18.39
CA ARG A 136 14.14 -1.77 -17.59
C ARG A 136 14.24 -3.04 -18.46
N MET A 137 15.23 -3.93 -18.30
CA MET A 137 16.44 -3.80 -17.45
C MET A 137 17.68 -3.43 -18.28
N ARG A 138 18.22 -4.35 -19.08
CA ARG A 138 19.39 -4.07 -19.92
C ARG A 138 18.99 -3.36 -21.20
N ALA A 139 19.71 -2.32 -21.57
CA ALA A 139 19.59 -1.61 -22.84
C ALA A 139 20.83 -1.84 -23.71
N GLU A 140 20.63 -2.21 -24.97
CA GLU A 140 21.66 -2.13 -26.01
C GLU A 140 21.11 -1.23 -27.14
N VAL A 141 21.82 -0.14 -27.45
CA VAL A 141 21.35 0.92 -28.34
C VAL A 141 22.07 0.83 -29.68
N TYR A 142 21.31 0.84 -30.77
CA TYR A 142 21.78 0.64 -32.13
C TYR A 142 21.34 1.79 -33.05
N LEU A 143 22.24 2.25 -33.93
CA LEU A 143 21.93 3.22 -34.99
C LEU A 143 22.29 2.59 -36.35
N ASP A 144 21.30 2.47 -37.24
CA ASP A 144 21.41 1.74 -38.52
C ASP A 144 22.03 0.33 -38.36
N GLY A 145 21.73 -0.37 -37.26
CA GLY A 145 22.26 -1.70 -36.94
C GLY A 145 23.67 -1.73 -36.33
N ARG A 146 24.37 -0.60 -36.20
CA ARG A 146 25.63 -0.50 -35.45
C ARG A 146 25.34 -0.28 -33.96
N LEU A 147 25.93 -1.11 -33.08
CA LEU A 147 25.90 -0.89 -31.63
C LEU A 147 26.62 0.42 -31.29
N VAL A 148 25.96 1.29 -30.53
CA VAL A 148 26.46 2.61 -30.12
C VAL A 148 26.39 2.85 -28.61
N GLY A 149 25.59 2.09 -27.86
CA GLY A 149 25.48 2.22 -26.40
C GLY A 149 25.03 0.94 -25.71
N TYR A 150 25.34 0.83 -24.42
CA TYR A 150 24.98 -0.28 -23.55
C TYR A 150 24.78 0.22 -22.12
N ASP A 151 23.76 -0.25 -21.41
CA ASP A 151 23.62 -0.07 -19.96
C ASP A 151 22.90 -1.26 -19.28
N ILE A 152 23.32 -1.61 -18.07
CA ILE A 152 22.76 -2.72 -17.27
C ILE A 152 22.16 -2.26 -15.93
N ILE A 153 22.36 -1.00 -15.52
CA ILE A 153 22.03 -0.53 -14.17
C ILE A 153 20.51 -0.56 -13.94
N GLY A 154 19.75 -0.23 -15.00
CA GLY A 154 18.29 -0.28 -15.01
C GLY A 154 17.64 0.80 -14.14
N GLU A 155 16.40 1.16 -14.48
CA GLU A 155 15.54 2.12 -13.77
C GLU A 155 16.19 3.51 -13.50
N SER A 156 17.32 3.83 -14.14
CA SER A 156 18.16 5.01 -13.89
C SER A 156 18.67 5.60 -15.22
N PRO A 157 19.02 6.90 -15.25
CA PRO A 157 19.42 7.56 -16.49
C PRO A 157 20.79 7.14 -16.99
N PHE A 158 20.96 7.10 -18.31
CA PHE A 158 22.26 6.95 -18.97
C PHE A 158 22.29 7.68 -20.32
N ASP A 159 23.50 8.04 -20.75
CA ASP A 159 23.73 8.84 -21.95
C ASP A 159 24.55 8.04 -22.97
N VAL A 160 24.29 8.23 -24.27
CA VAL A 160 24.93 7.50 -25.38
C VAL A 160 25.39 8.47 -26.46
N ASP A 161 26.70 8.58 -26.67
CA ASP A 161 27.28 9.42 -27.72
C ASP A 161 27.20 8.70 -29.09
N ILE A 162 26.38 9.24 -29.99
CA ILE A 162 26.16 8.68 -31.33
C ILE A 162 26.90 9.45 -32.44
N THR A 163 27.81 10.37 -32.07
CA THR A 163 28.46 11.30 -33.00
C THR A 163 29.13 10.61 -34.20
N ASP A 164 29.83 9.50 -33.96
CA ASP A 164 30.60 8.78 -34.99
C ASP A 164 29.76 7.79 -35.81
N ALA A 165 28.48 7.59 -35.45
CA ALA A 165 27.54 6.76 -36.20
C ALA A 165 26.49 7.59 -36.97
N LEU A 166 26.19 8.79 -36.48
CA LEU A 166 25.21 9.71 -37.05
C LEU A 166 25.77 10.45 -38.29
N VAL A 167 24.96 10.54 -39.35
CA VAL A 167 25.24 11.31 -40.56
C VAL A 167 24.20 12.45 -40.68
N PRO A 168 24.53 13.69 -40.26
CA PRO A 168 23.62 14.83 -40.38
C PRO A 168 23.10 15.03 -41.82
N GLY A 169 21.80 15.25 -41.96
CA GLY A 169 21.08 15.31 -43.22
C GLY A 169 20.50 13.97 -43.71
N LYS A 170 20.85 12.84 -43.07
CA LYS A 170 20.24 11.52 -43.30
C LYS A 170 19.12 11.25 -42.28
N THR A 171 18.19 10.36 -42.61
CA THR A 171 17.34 9.66 -41.64
C THR A 171 18.01 8.35 -41.25
N HIS A 172 18.05 8.08 -39.95
CA HIS A 172 18.59 6.85 -39.37
C HIS A 172 17.51 6.08 -38.63
N THR A 173 17.66 4.76 -38.55
CA THR A 173 16.87 3.92 -37.65
C THR A 173 17.59 3.85 -36.30
N LEU A 174 16.90 4.30 -35.24
CA LEU A 174 17.31 4.10 -33.86
C LEU A 174 16.56 2.89 -33.32
N ALA A 175 17.28 1.88 -32.84
CA ALA A 175 16.70 0.69 -32.22
C ALA A 175 17.35 0.44 -30.84
N VAL A 176 16.56 -0.04 -29.89
CA VAL A 176 17.02 -0.43 -28.56
C VAL A 176 16.56 -1.87 -28.31
N ARG A 177 17.52 -2.77 -28.11
CA ARG A 177 17.25 -4.11 -27.58
C ARG A 177 17.11 -3.96 -26.07
N VAL A 178 15.92 -4.24 -25.56
CA VAL A 178 15.63 -4.25 -24.13
C VAL A 178 15.49 -5.69 -23.68
N THR A 179 16.31 -6.11 -22.72
CA THR A 179 16.24 -7.44 -22.13
C THR A 179 15.70 -7.37 -20.70
N ASN A 180 14.65 -8.13 -20.45
CA ASN A 180 13.96 -8.26 -19.16
C ASN A 180 14.21 -9.66 -18.57
N PRO A 181 15.02 -9.80 -17.50
CA PRO A 181 15.25 -11.10 -16.85
C PRO A 181 14.05 -11.59 -16.02
N GLY A 182 12.95 -10.84 -16.00
CA GLY A 182 11.77 -11.05 -15.17
C GLY A 182 11.78 -10.13 -13.96
N GLY A 183 11.15 -10.57 -12.88
CA GLY A 183 11.03 -9.80 -11.65
C GLY A 183 9.88 -10.30 -10.80
N ASN A 184 9.23 -9.40 -10.09
CA ASN A 184 8.01 -9.69 -9.36
C ASN A 184 6.93 -8.60 -9.53
N PHE A 185 5.70 -8.87 -9.09
CA PHE A 185 4.61 -7.88 -9.04
C PHE A 185 4.13 -7.62 -7.59
N HIS A 186 5.05 -7.64 -6.63
CA HIS A 186 4.82 -7.31 -5.22
C HIS A 186 5.79 -6.20 -4.74
N TRP A 187 5.88 -6.00 -3.42
CA TRP A 187 6.65 -4.89 -2.80
C TRP A 187 8.09 -5.25 -2.43
N GLN A 188 8.48 -6.52 -2.48
CA GLN A 188 9.76 -6.97 -1.94
C GLN A 188 10.90 -6.78 -2.95
N ASP A 189 12.01 -6.22 -2.48
CA ASP A 189 13.22 -5.92 -3.25
C ASP A 189 14.51 -6.44 -2.57
N PHE A 190 14.38 -7.26 -1.53
CA PHE A 190 15.51 -7.77 -0.74
C PHE A 190 16.03 -9.15 -1.18
N THR A 191 15.29 -9.88 -2.02
CA THR A 191 15.70 -11.20 -2.52
C THR A 191 16.43 -11.06 -3.85
N GLN A 192 17.72 -11.40 -3.89
CA GLN A 192 18.53 -11.39 -5.11
C GLN A 192 17.93 -12.26 -6.24
N MET A 193 18.03 -11.79 -7.48
CA MET A 193 17.70 -12.56 -8.68
C MET A 193 18.96 -13.09 -9.37
N ARG A 194 18.79 -14.09 -10.25
CA ARG A 194 19.87 -14.61 -11.11
C ARG A 194 19.61 -14.33 -12.57
N TRP A 195 20.67 -13.96 -13.29
CA TRP A 195 20.74 -13.94 -14.75
C TRP A 195 22.02 -14.67 -15.15
N GLY A 196 21.87 -15.92 -15.59
CA GLY A 196 23.01 -16.82 -15.78
C GLY A 196 23.83 -16.94 -14.48
N ASP A 197 25.13 -16.69 -14.59
CA ASP A 197 26.06 -16.73 -13.46
C ASP A 197 25.94 -15.49 -12.54
N TYR A 198 25.36 -14.39 -13.02
CA TYR A 198 25.28 -13.12 -12.30
C TYR A 198 24.17 -13.11 -11.26
N LYS A 199 24.50 -12.57 -10.08
CA LYS A 199 23.52 -12.00 -9.15
C LYS A 199 23.13 -10.62 -9.65
N ILE A 200 21.84 -10.35 -9.69
CA ILE A 200 21.29 -9.03 -10.04
C ILE A 200 20.25 -8.60 -8.99
N PRO A 201 20.01 -7.29 -8.82
CA PRO A 201 18.96 -6.84 -7.92
C PRO A 201 17.60 -7.32 -8.45
N PRO A 202 16.64 -7.67 -7.58
CA PRO A 202 15.27 -7.85 -8.01
C PRO A 202 14.71 -6.52 -8.54
N GLY A 203 13.64 -6.60 -9.32
CA GLY A 203 12.85 -5.44 -9.69
C GLY A 203 11.43 -5.83 -10.06
N ARG A 204 10.57 -4.81 -10.19
CA ARG A 204 9.18 -5.00 -10.62
C ARG A 204 9.16 -5.43 -12.07
N GLY A 205 8.60 -6.60 -12.39
CA GLY A 205 8.88 -7.42 -13.58
C GLY A 205 8.69 -6.82 -14.98
N PHE A 206 8.34 -5.54 -15.10
CA PHE A 206 8.06 -4.83 -16.34
C PHE A 206 9.30 -4.66 -17.24
N GLY A 207 9.15 -4.90 -18.53
CA GLY A 207 10.18 -4.59 -19.54
C GLY A 207 9.86 -3.33 -20.34
N GLY A 208 10.86 -2.53 -20.70
CA GLY A 208 10.67 -1.46 -21.70
C GLY A 208 11.48 -0.18 -21.50
N LEU A 209 11.20 0.81 -22.36
CA LEU A 209 11.74 2.17 -22.27
C LEU A 209 10.83 2.99 -21.32
N VAL A 210 11.07 2.88 -20.01
CA VAL A 210 10.17 3.39 -18.97
C VAL A 210 10.40 4.85 -18.54
N GLY A 211 11.29 5.56 -19.23
CA GLY A 211 11.53 7.00 -19.09
C GLY A 211 11.64 7.70 -20.45
N ARG A 212 11.66 9.03 -20.43
CA ARG A 212 11.80 9.88 -21.62
C ARG A 212 13.10 9.62 -22.38
N VAL A 213 13.09 9.91 -23.68
CA VAL A 213 14.27 9.84 -24.55
C VAL A 213 14.41 11.13 -25.34
N ARG A 214 15.60 11.75 -25.30
CA ARG A 214 15.91 12.93 -26.13
C ARG A 214 17.28 12.83 -26.80
N LEU A 215 17.44 13.56 -27.89
CA LEU A 215 18.70 13.75 -28.61
C LEU A 215 19.13 15.21 -28.51
N ASP A 216 20.29 15.46 -27.89
CA ASP A 216 20.94 16.78 -27.85
C ASP A 216 22.12 16.82 -28.84
N VAL A 217 22.22 17.89 -29.63
CA VAL A 217 23.31 18.14 -30.58
C VAL A 217 24.03 19.44 -30.22
N VAL A 218 25.27 19.30 -29.77
CA VAL A 218 26.04 20.31 -29.02
C VAL A 218 27.42 20.60 -29.64
N ASP A 219 28.02 21.73 -29.29
CA ASP A 219 29.40 22.07 -29.67
C ASP A 219 30.42 21.10 -29.03
N ALA A 220 31.69 21.14 -29.45
CA ALA A 220 32.75 20.36 -28.82
C ALA A 220 33.07 20.82 -27.37
N VAL A 221 32.57 21.98 -26.97
CA VAL A 221 32.63 22.51 -25.61
C VAL A 221 31.21 22.86 -25.16
N TYR A 222 30.64 22.03 -24.29
CA TYR A 222 29.20 22.05 -23.97
C TYR A 222 28.92 21.90 -22.47
N ILE A 223 27.76 22.39 -22.04
CA ILE A 223 27.21 22.24 -20.69
C ILE A 223 26.74 20.79 -20.53
N GLU A 224 27.39 20.01 -19.69
CA GLU A 224 26.99 18.63 -19.40
C GLU A 224 25.86 18.59 -18.37
N ASP A 225 25.93 19.43 -17.33
CA ASP A 225 24.93 19.47 -16.27
C ASP A 225 24.89 20.85 -15.57
N ILE A 226 23.73 21.16 -15.00
CA ILE A 226 23.47 22.33 -14.15
C ILE A 226 22.78 21.81 -12.89
N TYR A 227 23.45 21.93 -11.75
CA TYR A 227 22.89 21.64 -10.43
C TYR A 227 22.64 22.93 -9.66
N MET A 228 21.39 23.11 -9.23
CA MET A 228 20.95 24.26 -8.43
C MET A 228 20.89 23.87 -6.95
N GLN A 229 22.00 24.06 -6.23
CA GLN A 229 22.15 23.65 -4.84
C GLN A 229 21.57 24.70 -3.88
N ASN A 230 20.50 24.34 -3.14
CA ASN A 230 20.00 25.16 -2.03
C ASN A 230 21.08 25.33 -0.94
N GLN A 231 21.14 26.52 -0.35
CA GLN A 231 22.08 26.88 0.73
C GLN A 231 21.32 27.08 2.06
N PRO A 232 21.99 27.08 3.23
CA PRO A 232 21.38 27.35 4.55
C PRO A 232 20.94 28.81 4.77
N VAL A 233 20.51 29.47 3.69
CA VAL A 233 19.81 30.75 3.63
C VAL A 233 18.78 30.58 2.51
N PRO A 234 17.46 30.57 2.77
CA PRO A 234 16.46 30.14 1.78
C PRO A 234 16.50 30.86 0.42
N THR A 235 16.93 32.13 0.43
CA THR A 235 17.05 33.02 -0.75
C THR A 235 18.36 32.84 -1.55
N ARG A 236 19.21 31.87 -1.17
CA ARG A 236 20.51 31.62 -1.81
C ARG A 236 20.58 30.23 -2.44
N VAL A 237 21.17 30.19 -3.63
CA VAL A 237 21.55 28.94 -4.31
C VAL A 237 22.96 29.06 -4.87
N LYS A 238 23.64 27.92 -4.99
CA LYS A 238 24.87 27.79 -5.77
C LYS A 238 24.53 27.04 -7.07
N ALA A 239 24.71 27.70 -8.21
CA ALA A 239 24.64 27.04 -9.51
C ALA A 239 26.00 26.41 -9.81
N ILE A 240 26.06 25.07 -9.77
CA ILE A 240 27.23 24.29 -10.15
C ILE A 240 27.03 23.83 -11.59
N VAL A 241 27.81 24.41 -12.51
CA VAL A 241 27.72 24.12 -13.95
C VAL A 241 28.91 23.26 -14.35
N ASN A 242 28.62 22.05 -14.84
CA ASN A 242 29.63 21.14 -15.38
C ASN A 242 29.72 21.33 -16.89
N VAL A 243 30.94 21.47 -17.41
CA VAL A 243 31.23 21.76 -18.81
C VAL A 243 32.27 20.77 -19.31
N ARG A 244 31.91 19.98 -20.33
CA ARG A 244 32.84 19.04 -20.98
C ARG A 244 33.45 19.69 -22.22
N ASN A 245 34.78 19.65 -22.30
CA ASN A 245 35.55 20.07 -23.46
C ASN A 245 36.15 18.83 -24.13
N THR A 246 35.56 18.36 -25.23
CA THR A 246 36.08 17.20 -25.99
C THR A 246 37.12 17.60 -27.03
N SER A 247 37.61 18.86 -27.02
CA SER A 247 38.68 19.30 -27.91
C SER A 247 40.05 19.08 -27.25
N PRO A 248 41.13 18.83 -28.02
CA PRO A 248 42.45 18.53 -27.47
C PRO A 248 43.20 19.77 -26.97
N LYS A 249 42.50 20.89 -26.70
CA LYS A 249 43.08 22.19 -26.35
C LYS A 249 42.23 22.91 -25.31
N VAL A 250 42.87 23.78 -24.53
CA VAL A 250 42.16 24.71 -23.64
C VAL A 250 41.20 25.58 -24.43
N ALA A 251 39.92 25.57 -24.06
CA ALA A 251 38.90 26.40 -24.67
C ALA A 251 38.60 27.61 -23.78
N VAL A 252 38.72 28.81 -24.35
CA VAL A 252 38.31 30.05 -23.66
C VAL A 252 36.84 30.30 -23.96
N ARG A 253 36.01 30.34 -22.90
CA ARG A 253 34.56 30.59 -23.00
C ARG A 253 34.10 31.55 -21.91
N THR A 254 32.95 32.18 -22.14
CA THR A 254 32.21 32.89 -21.09
C THR A 254 30.99 32.06 -20.73
N VAL A 255 30.87 31.65 -19.47
CA VAL A 255 29.62 31.13 -18.90
C VAL A 255 28.81 32.33 -18.44
N GLY A 256 27.65 32.55 -19.06
CA GLY A 256 26.63 33.48 -18.58
C GLY A 256 25.48 32.72 -17.93
N TYR A 257 24.87 33.29 -16.90
CA TYR A 257 23.62 32.78 -16.31
C TYR A 257 22.58 33.88 -16.17
N THR A 258 21.30 33.51 -16.27
CA THR A 258 20.13 34.37 -16.01
C THR A 258 19.10 33.56 -15.22
N VAL A 259 18.53 34.16 -14.18
CA VAL A 259 17.47 33.55 -13.36
C VAL A 259 16.17 34.33 -13.53
N THR A 260 15.09 33.62 -13.86
CA THR A 260 13.73 34.16 -14.01
C THR A 260 12.72 33.29 -13.25
N PRO A 261 11.60 33.83 -12.74
CA PRO A 261 10.47 33.01 -12.30
C PRO A 261 9.93 32.19 -13.48
N LYS A 262 9.67 30.90 -13.27
CA LYS A 262 9.32 29.94 -14.34
C LYS A 262 8.11 30.36 -15.19
N ASN A 263 7.16 31.06 -14.57
CA ASN A 263 5.92 31.53 -15.21
C ASN A 263 5.99 33.00 -15.69
N VAL A 264 7.13 33.70 -15.53
CA VAL A 264 7.31 35.11 -15.90
C VAL A 264 8.71 35.32 -16.50
N SER A 265 8.87 34.93 -17.77
CA SER A 265 10.13 34.96 -18.51
C SER A 265 10.84 36.32 -18.53
N ASP A 266 10.07 37.40 -18.51
CA ASP A 266 10.59 38.75 -18.76
C ASP A 266 11.16 39.39 -17.48
N LYS A 267 10.95 38.77 -16.31
CA LYS A 267 11.46 39.24 -15.01
C LYS A 267 12.76 38.53 -14.65
N VAL A 268 13.89 39.12 -15.04
CA VAL A 268 15.22 38.69 -14.55
C VAL A 268 15.39 39.09 -13.09
N VAL A 269 15.61 38.12 -12.19
CA VAL A 269 15.89 38.34 -10.76
C VAL A 269 17.38 38.24 -10.40
N ALA A 270 18.16 37.46 -11.16
CA ALA A 270 19.61 37.43 -11.05
C ALA A 270 20.24 37.19 -12.43
N ARG A 271 21.47 37.67 -12.61
CA ARG A 271 22.29 37.43 -13.81
C ARG A 271 23.75 37.65 -13.50
N GLY A 272 24.62 36.91 -14.17
CA GLY A 272 26.06 37.08 -14.06
C GLY A 272 26.79 36.42 -15.22
N SER A 273 28.10 36.66 -15.32
CA SER A 273 28.95 35.97 -16.28
C SER A 273 30.38 35.86 -15.79
N ARG A 274 31.04 34.76 -16.15
CA ARG A 274 32.43 34.46 -15.79
C ARG A 274 33.17 33.92 -17.01
N LYS A 275 34.32 34.50 -17.30
CA LYS A 275 35.26 33.98 -18.31
C LYS A 275 36.03 32.81 -17.71
N LEU A 276 36.09 31.69 -18.42
CA LEU A 276 36.74 30.45 -18.01
C LEU A 276 37.78 30.01 -19.04
N TYR A 277 38.77 29.29 -18.53
CA TYR A 277 39.75 28.52 -19.29
C TYR A 277 39.38 27.07 -19.02
N LEU A 278 38.84 26.39 -20.03
CA LEU A 278 38.30 25.04 -19.90
C LEU A 278 39.35 24.06 -20.43
N GLU A 279 39.96 23.29 -19.55
CA GLU A 279 40.91 22.23 -19.91
C GLU A 279 40.20 21.12 -20.70
N PRO A 280 40.91 20.32 -21.52
CA PRO A 280 40.35 19.12 -22.13
C PRO A 280 39.78 18.16 -21.06
N GLY A 281 38.59 17.61 -21.31
CA GLY A 281 37.85 16.79 -20.34
C GLY A 281 36.83 17.59 -19.53
N ASP A 282 36.68 17.21 -18.27
CA ASP A 282 35.61 17.70 -17.38
C ASP A 282 36.04 18.94 -16.60
N ASN A 283 35.18 19.96 -16.60
CA ASN A 283 35.39 21.21 -15.88
C ASN A 283 34.13 21.53 -15.05
N SER A 284 34.31 22.05 -13.84
CA SER A 284 33.18 22.50 -13.01
C SER A 284 33.36 23.97 -12.62
N VAL A 285 32.27 24.75 -12.66
CA VAL A 285 32.26 26.14 -12.19
C VAL A 285 31.13 26.35 -11.20
N GLU A 286 31.47 26.91 -10.04
CA GLU A 286 30.51 27.36 -9.06
C GLU A 286 30.18 28.84 -9.28
N LEU A 287 28.87 29.15 -9.22
CA LEU A 287 28.31 30.49 -9.38
C LEU A 287 27.32 30.72 -8.23
N GLU A 288 27.65 31.65 -7.33
CA GLU A 288 26.79 32.03 -6.22
C GLU A 288 25.67 32.97 -6.69
N ILE A 289 24.45 32.71 -6.23
CA ILE A 289 23.23 33.44 -6.58
C ILE A 289 22.49 33.76 -5.29
N ASP A 290 22.51 35.04 -4.90
CA ASP A 290 21.75 35.60 -3.79
C ASP A 290 20.63 36.49 -4.33
N VAL A 291 19.39 36.21 -3.96
CA VAL A 291 18.21 36.98 -4.37
C VAL A 291 17.37 37.27 -3.12
N PRO A 292 17.71 38.32 -2.32
CA PRO A 292 17.06 38.57 -1.03
C PRO A 292 15.53 38.71 -1.10
N ASP A 293 15.00 39.24 -2.21
CA ASP A 293 13.56 39.37 -2.47
C ASP A 293 12.96 38.16 -3.24
N ALA A 294 13.63 37.00 -3.23
CA ALA A 294 13.09 35.78 -3.82
C ALA A 294 11.83 35.33 -3.07
N ARG A 295 10.81 34.93 -3.83
CA ARG A 295 9.70 34.18 -3.25
C ARG A 295 10.19 32.75 -3.04
N LEU A 296 9.98 32.24 -1.84
CA LEU A 296 10.42 30.90 -1.50
C LEU A 296 9.47 29.87 -2.09
N TRP A 297 10.02 28.72 -2.45
CA TRP A 297 9.27 27.50 -2.66
C TRP A 297 8.82 26.97 -1.29
N ASP A 298 7.52 26.76 -1.16
CA ASP A 298 6.87 26.25 0.04
C ASP A 298 5.68 25.35 -0.36
N ILE A 299 5.13 24.60 0.58
CA ILE A 299 4.02 23.67 0.36
C ILE A 299 2.78 24.42 -0.15
N ASP A 300 2.50 25.60 0.40
CA ASP A 300 1.33 26.42 0.03
C ASP A 300 1.64 27.45 -1.06
N SER A 301 2.93 27.73 -1.31
CA SER A 301 3.41 28.65 -2.34
C SER A 301 4.63 28.08 -3.08
N PRO A 302 4.43 27.13 -4.02
CA PRO A 302 5.51 26.45 -4.73
C PRO A 302 6.13 27.31 -5.83
N GLU A 303 6.77 28.43 -5.46
CA GLU A 303 7.36 29.37 -6.42
C GLU A 303 8.62 28.78 -7.06
N LEU A 304 8.55 28.57 -8.38
CA LEU A 304 9.61 27.96 -9.18
C LEU A 304 10.35 29.01 -10.03
N TYR A 305 11.65 28.80 -10.14
CA TYR A 305 12.58 29.59 -10.94
C TYR A 305 13.26 28.72 -11.98
N GLN A 306 13.80 29.38 -12.99
CA GLN A 306 14.58 28.78 -14.05
C GLN A 306 15.94 29.48 -14.12
N CYS A 307 17.01 28.70 -14.10
CA CYS A 307 18.36 29.16 -14.35
C CYS A 307 18.73 28.78 -15.78
N ASP A 308 18.79 29.79 -16.67
CA ASP A 308 19.26 29.65 -18.05
C ASP A 308 20.77 29.93 -18.09
N VAL A 309 21.55 28.95 -18.55
CA VAL A 309 23.01 29.03 -18.65
C VAL A 309 23.42 29.01 -20.12
N THR A 310 24.36 29.88 -20.49
CA THR A 310 24.85 30.00 -21.88
C THR A 310 26.38 29.98 -21.90
N LEU A 311 26.97 29.09 -22.69
CA LEU A 311 28.38 29.15 -23.07
C LEU A 311 28.54 30.02 -24.32
N SER A 312 29.45 31.00 -24.25
CA SER A 312 29.75 31.89 -25.37
C SER A 312 31.23 31.91 -25.75
N ASP A 313 31.48 31.96 -27.06
CA ASP A 313 32.76 32.19 -27.70
C ASP A 313 32.80 33.66 -28.16
N GLY A 314 33.43 34.53 -27.36
CA GLY A 314 33.29 35.97 -27.49
C GLY A 314 31.83 36.42 -27.28
N LYS A 315 31.20 36.98 -28.31
CA LYS A 315 29.78 37.36 -28.32
C LYS A 315 28.84 36.30 -28.91
N ARG A 316 29.38 35.18 -29.41
CA ARG A 316 28.61 34.14 -30.09
C ARG A 316 28.23 33.04 -29.08
N PRO A 317 26.95 32.80 -28.77
CA PRO A 317 26.57 31.64 -27.99
C PRO A 317 26.90 30.36 -28.77
N VAL A 318 27.50 29.38 -28.10
CA VAL A 318 27.91 28.09 -28.69
C VAL A 318 27.13 26.92 -28.14
N ASP A 319 26.68 27.01 -26.88
CA ASP A 319 25.78 26.05 -26.25
C ASP A 319 24.94 26.75 -25.17
N SER A 320 23.79 26.18 -24.84
CA SER A 320 22.85 26.73 -23.85
C SER A 320 21.99 25.62 -23.27
N ASP A 321 21.79 25.63 -21.95
CA ASP A 321 20.94 24.67 -21.24
C ASP A 321 20.27 25.37 -20.04
N ARG A 322 19.28 24.73 -19.42
CA ARG A 322 18.53 25.29 -18.30
C ARG A 322 18.14 24.28 -17.23
N ARG A 323 18.01 24.75 -15.99
CA ARG A 323 17.50 23.97 -14.86
C ARG A 323 16.36 24.70 -14.15
N THR A 324 15.25 23.99 -13.91
CA THR A 324 14.19 24.45 -12.97
C THR A 324 14.66 24.18 -11.54
N PHE A 325 14.37 25.10 -10.61
CA PHE A 325 14.64 24.94 -9.18
C PHE A 325 13.69 25.81 -8.34
N GLY A 326 13.78 25.73 -7.02
CA GLY A 326 13.09 26.61 -6.07
C GLY A 326 14.02 27.11 -4.97
N PHE A 327 13.82 28.34 -4.51
CA PHE A 327 14.53 28.92 -3.36
C PHE A 327 13.87 28.43 -2.06
N ARG A 328 14.57 27.63 -1.25
CA ARG A 328 14.06 27.16 0.04
C ARG A 328 15.20 26.78 0.97
N TRP A 329 14.88 26.46 2.23
CA TRP A 329 15.73 25.64 3.08
C TRP A 329 14.91 24.61 3.86
N PHE A 330 15.45 23.41 4.07
CA PHE A 330 14.86 22.38 4.93
C PHE A 330 15.96 21.83 5.85
N SER A 331 15.72 21.79 7.16
CA SER A 331 16.68 21.30 8.14
C SER A 331 16.01 20.60 9.33
N PRO A 332 16.67 19.59 9.90
CA PRO A 332 16.43 19.19 11.27
C PRO A 332 17.22 20.12 12.21
N ASP A 333 16.52 20.77 13.12
CA ASP A 333 17.06 21.70 14.11
C ASP A 333 16.93 21.10 15.52
N GLY A 334 17.67 21.63 16.50
CA GLY A 334 17.48 21.31 17.93
C GLY A 334 17.83 19.88 18.38
N ILE A 335 18.35 19.02 17.51
CA ILE A 335 18.71 17.63 17.86
C ILE A 335 19.65 17.58 19.08
N GLY A 336 19.25 16.79 20.08
CA GLY A 336 19.90 16.67 21.38
C GLY A 336 19.21 17.47 22.50
N GLU A 337 18.35 18.43 22.13
CA GLU A 337 17.57 19.29 23.02
C GLU A 337 16.08 19.17 22.64
N GLU A 338 15.54 20.12 21.88
CA GLU A 338 14.16 20.13 21.33
C GLU A 338 14.23 19.95 19.81
N ALA A 339 14.36 18.71 19.36
CA ALA A 339 14.47 18.33 17.96
C ALA A 339 13.17 18.65 17.21
N VAL A 340 13.30 19.35 16.08
CA VAL A 340 12.18 19.64 15.17
C VAL A 340 12.62 19.68 13.71
N LEU A 341 11.72 19.32 12.81
CA LEU A 341 11.89 19.61 11.37
C LEU A 341 11.43 21.03 11.04
N ARG A 342 12.19 21.73 10.18
CA ARG A 342 11.85 23.06 9.67
C ARG A 342 11.86 23.15 8.15
N LEU A 343 10.89 23.88 7.60
CA LEU A 343 10.86 24.36 6.22
C LEU A 343 10.87 25.89 6.23
N ASN A 344 11.83 26.50 5.53
CA ASN A 344 11.99 27.96 5.46
C ASN A 344 12.06 28.65 6.84
N GLY A 345 12.63 27.97 7.85
CA GLY A 345 12.75 28.45 9.24
C GLY A 345 11.51 28.24 10.12
N ARG A 346 10.37 27.83 9.54
CA ARG A 346 9.15 27.49 10.29
C ARG A 346 9.15 26.00 10.63
N ARG A 347 8.69 25.62 11.83
CA ARG A 347 8.46 24.21 12.16
C ARG A 347 7.50 23.58 11.15
N VAL A 348 7.69 22.29 10.84
CA VAL A 348 6.80 21.51 9.99
C VAL A 348 6.69 20.08 10.50
N MET A 349 5.46 19.55 10.58
CA MET A 349 5.25 18.11 10.70
C MET A 349 5.01 17.52 9.31
N LEU A 350 5.74 16.47 8.96
CA LEU A 350 5.58 15.72 7.72
C LEU A 350 4.41 14.73 7.85
N ARG A 351 3.52 14.75 6.86
CA ARG A 351 2.35 13.86 6.72
C ARG A 351 2.47 13.20 5.36
N SER A 352 2.80 11.92 5.35
CA SER A 352 3.22 11.16 4.17
C SER A 352 2.51 9.82 4.02
N ALA A 353 2.73 9.17 2.89
CA ALA A 353 2.36 7.80 2.59
C ALA A 353 3.41 7.16 1.67
N ILE A 354 3.67 5.86 1.84
CA ILE A 354 4.65 5.14 1.00
C ILE A 354 4.04 4.75 -0.36
N SER A 355 4.63 5.20 -1.47
CA SER A 355 4.18 4.84 -2.82
C SER A 355 5.01 3.70 -3.38
N TRP A 356 4.35 2.61 -3.73
CA TRP A 356 4.97 1.38 -4.23
C TRP A 356 5.52 1.50 -5.67
N GLY A 357 5.17 2.58 -6.37
CA GLY A 357 5.61 2.88 -7.73
C GLY A 357 4.86 2.14 -8.83
N TYR A 358 3.66 1.64 -8.54
CA TYR A 358 2.79 1.02 -9.56
C TYR A 358 1.83 2.03 -10.18
N TRP A 359 1.57 1.89 -11.48
CA TRP A 359 0.76 2.80 -12.27
C TRP A 359 -0.30 2.06 -13.10
N PRO A 360 -1.49 2.67 -13.31
CA PRO A 360 -2.60 2.03 -14.01
C PRO A 360 -2.39 2.03 -15.53
N ALA A 361 -2.69 0.91 -16.17
CA ALA A 361 -2.42 0.57 -17.57
C ALA A 361 -0.93 0.50 -17.97
N THR A 362 -0.05 1.36 -17.44
CA THR A 362 1.38 1.49 -17.81
C THR A 362 2.36 0.66 -16.99
N GLY A 363 1.94 0.18 -15.81
CA GLY A 363 2.76 -0.65 -14.92
C GLY A 363 3.75 0.16 -14.10
N LEU A 364 4.85 0.59 -14.74
CA LEU A 364 6.04 1.11 -14.04
C LEU A 364 6.26 2.62 -14.21
N HIS A 365 5.63 3.28 -15.18
CA HIS A 365 5.83 4.71 -15.45
C HIS A 365 4.55 5.54 -15.24
N ALA A 366 4.71 6.77 -14.74
CA ALA A 366 3.61 7.71 -14.55
C ALA A 366 3.29 8.47 -15.85
N ARG A 367 2.02 8.58 -16.21
CA ARG A 367 1.57 9.58 -17.19
C ARG A 367 1.39 10.95 -16.52
N PRO A 368 1.56 12.09 -17.23
CA PRO A 368 1.48 13.43 -16.62
C PRO A 368 0.14 13.74 -15.91
N ASP A 369 -0.98 13.25 -16.45
CA ASP A 369 -2.31 13.38 -15.85
C ASP A 369 -2.43 12.62 -14.53
N MET A 370 -1.89 11.39 -14.49
CA MET A 370 -1.86 10.54 -13.31
C MET A 370 -0.90 11.04 -12.24
N ALA A 371 0.26 11.56 -12.63
CA ALA A 371 1.19 12.26 -11.75
C ALA A 371 0.51 13.48 -11.10
N ARG A 372 -0.15 14.33 -11.91
CA ARG A 372 -0.91 15.49 -11.40
C ARG A 372 -2.04 15.07 -10.45
N LYS A 373 -2.77 13.99 -10.78
CA LYS A 373 -3.84 13.43 -9.94
C LYS A 373 -3.31 12.95 -8.60
N GLN A 374 -2.16 12.27 -8.57
CA GLN A 374 -1.50 11.84 -7.34
C GLN A 374 -1.24 13.01 -6.39
N ILE A 375 -0.58 14.08 -6.86
CA ILE A 375 -0.29 15.25 -6.02
C ILE A 375 -1.58 15.96 -5.58
N ALA A 376 -2.56 16.10 -6.47
CA ALA A 376 -3.85 16.72 -6.15
C ALA A 376 -4.61 15.98 -5.03
N VAL A 377 -4.64 14.64 -5.08
CA VAL A 377 -5.34 13.82 -4.07
C VAL A 377 -4.57 13.79 -2.75
N ALA A 378 -3.24 13.80 -2.77
CA ALA A 378 -2.44 13.87 -1.54
C ALA A 378 -2.69 15.19 -0.80
N LYS A 379 -2.68 16.33 -1.52
CA LYS A 379 -3.01 17.63 -0.93
C LYS A 379 -4.46 17.73 -0.44
N SER A 380 -5.43 17.10 -1.12
CA SER A 380 -6.82 17.11 -0.64
C SER A 380 -7.05 16.29 0.64
N MET A 381 -6.20 15.31 0.93
CA MET A 381 -6.13 14.63 2.23
C MET A 381 -5.36 15.42 3.31
N GLY A 382 -4.71 16.54 2.96
CA GLY A 382 -3.81 17.30 3.83
C GLY A 382 -2.43 16.64 4.05
N LEU A 383 -2.04 15.70 3.20
CA LEU A 383 -0.65 15.23 3.14
C LEU A 383 0.23 16.34 2.54
N ASN A 384 1.42 16.53 3.11
CA ASN A 384 2.41 17.49 2.65
C ASN A 384 3.72 16.83 2.19
N MET A 385 3.80 15.50 2.26
CA MET A 385 4.88 14.69 1.68
C MET A 385 4.29 13.43 1.02
N LEU A 386 5.05 12.79 0.12
CA LEU A 386 4.89 11.40 -0.28
C LEU A 386 6.27 10.71 -0.34
N ASN A 387 6.32 9.39 -0.30
CA ASN A 387 7.57 8.63 -0.43
C ASN A 387 7.58 7.80 -1.73
N PHE A 388 8.69 7.80 -2.47
CA PHE A 388 9.00 6.75 -3.44
C PHE A 388 9.64 5.56 -2.71
N HIS A 389 8.82 4.58 -2.38
CA HIS A 389 9.23 3.42 -1.59
C HIS A 389 10.00 2.42 -2.46
N ARG A 390 11.14 1.94 -1.99
CA ARG A 390 11.97 0.89 -2.63
C ARG A 390 12.21 1.14 -4.13
N SER A 391 12.21 2.40 -4.58
CA SER A 391 12.34 2.70 -6.01
C SER A 391 12.60 4.16 -6.35
N ILE A 392 13.42 4.35 -7.39
CA ILE A 392 13.70 5.66 -8.00
C ILE A 392 12.39 6.35 -8.40
N GLY A 393 12.27 7.63 -8.05
CA GLY A 393 11.13 8.46 -8.37
C GLY A 393 10.95 8.65 -9.87
N SER A 394 9.69 8.72 -10.31
CA SER A 394 9.37 9.08 -11.69
C SER A 394 9.53 10.59 -11.87
N PRO A 395 10.38 11.09 -12.79
CA PRO A 395 10.68 12.53 -12.89
C PRO A 395 9.46 13.41 -13.15
N VAL A 396 8.47 12.93 -13.90
CA VAL A 396 7.20 13.68 -14.09
C VAL A 396 6.42 13.85 -12.78
N VAL A 397 6.57 12.93 -11.81
CA VAL A 397 5.96 13.06 -10.47
C VAL A 397 6.70 14.09 -9.64
N LEU A 398 8.04 14.12 -9.68
CA LEU A 398 8.84 15.19 -9.05
C LEU A 398 8.55 16.57 -9.67
N GLU A 399 8.38 16.65 -10.99
CA GLU A 399 7.97 17.89 -11.69
C GLU A 399 6.56 18.38 -11.28
N GLN A 400 5.61 17.46 -11.05
CA GLN A 400 4.30 17.82 -10.48
C GLN A 400 4.41 18.19 -9.00
N ALA A 401 5.25 17.51 -8.21
CA ALA A 401 5.46 17.81 -6.80
C ALA A 401 6.05 19.22 -6.59
N ASP A 402 7.07 19.55 -7.38
CA ASP A 402 7.68 20.87 -7.46
C ASP A 402 6.66 21.96 -7.83
N SER A 403 5.78 21.72 -8.80
CA SER A 403 4.87 22.75 -9.30
C SER A 403 3.57 22.89 -8.50
N MET A 404 3.19 21.88 -7.72
CA MET A 404 1.96 21.87 -6.92
C MET A 404 2.20 22.00 -5.41
N GLY A 405 3.45 21.91 -4.96
CA GLY A 405 3.83 22.09 -3.54
C GLY A 405 3.49 20.87 -2.70
N ILE A 406 4.27 19.79 -2.86
CA ILE A 406 4.36 18.69 -1.90
C ILE A 406 5.84 18.29 -1.77
N LEU A 407 6.25 17.90 -0.57
CA LEU A 407 7.59 17.37 -0.32
C LEU A 407 7.69 15.91 -0.78
N TYR A 408 8.90 15.38 -0.90
CA TYR A 408 9.12 13.96 -1.14
C TYR A 408 10.17 13.34 -0.20
N TYR A 409 10.28 12.02 -0.27
CA TYR A 409 11.34 11.19 0.32
C TYR A 409 11.61 10.11 -0.73
N GLU A 410 12.87 9.89 -1.11
CA GLU A 410 13.23 9.01 -2.23
C GLU A 410 14.23 7.90 -1.85
N GLU A 411 14.02 6.70 -2.40
CA GLU A 411 14.89 5.54 -2.26
C GLU A 411 15.38 5.02 -3.62
N PRO A 412 16.58 4.44 -3.75
CA PRO A 412 17.04 3.86 -5.02
C PRO A 412 16.41 2.50 -5.33
N GLY A 413 15.91 1.81 -4.29
CA GLY A 413 15.44 0.42 -4.37
C GLY A 413 16.56 -0.62 -4.49
N ALA A 414 16.25 -1.83 -4.04
CA ALA A 414 17.00 -3.06 -4.16
C ALA A 414 18.42 -3.11 -3.54
N ILE A 415 18.89 -2.04 -2.87
CA ILE A 415 20.18 -2.06 -2.12
C ILE A 415 20.16 -3.14 -1.03
N HIS A 416 19.01 -3.45 -0.44
CA HIS A 416 18.87 -4.51 0.57
C HIS A 416 19.37 -5.87 0.03
N SER A 417 19.05 -6.21 -1.22
CA SER A 417 19.42 -7.49 -1.85
C SER A 417 20.91 -7.66 -2.16
N ALA A 418 21.68 -6.57 -2.18
CA ALA A 418 23.07 -6.62 -2.57
C ALA A 418 23.96 -7.03 -1.38
N ASP A 419 24.57 -8.21 -1.50
CA ASP A 419 25.43 -8.84 -0.50
C ASP A 419 26.92 -8.46 -0.68
N HIS A 420 27.86 -9.37 -0.47
CA HIS A 420 29.28 -9.11 -0.71
C HIS A 420 29.72 -9.23 -2.17
N ASP A 421 28.87 -9.75 -3.07
CA ASP A 421 29.17 -9.89 -4.50
C ASP A 421 29.45 -8.52 -5.15
N PRO A 422 30.58 -8.36 -5.86
CA PRO A 422 30.98 -7.06 -6.38
C PRO A 422 30.08 -6.56 -7.51
N PHE A 423 29.48 -7.44 -8.31
CA PHE A 423 28.72 -7.07 -9.51
C PHE A 423 27.35 -6.49 -9.13
N ILE A 424 26.58 -7.19 -8.29
CA ILE A 424 25.30 -6.65 -7.79
C ILE A 424 25.50 -5.37 -6.97
N ARG A 425 26.62 -5.27 -6.22
CA ARG A 425 26.97 -4.09 -5.44
C ARG A 425 27.33 -2.88 -6.31
N ALA A 426 28.06 -3.07 -7.40
CA ALA A 426 28.33 -2.02 -8.38
C ALA A 426 27.04 -1.51 -9.04
N ILE A 427 26.11 -2.41 -9.39
CA ILE A 427 24.79 -2.02 -9.93
C ILE A 427 24.06 -1.09 -8.96
N VAL A 428 23.84 -1.51 -7.70
CA VAL A 428 22.99 -0.72 -6.79
C VAL A 428 23.65 0.58 -6.30
N ASN A 429 24.98 0.61 -6.12
CA ASN A 429 25.72 1.83 -5.80
C ASN A 429 25.70 2.83 -6.97
N THR A 430 25.84 2.35 -8.21
CA THR A 430 25.73 3.20 -9.41
C THR A 430 24.31 3.73 -9.60
N LYS A 431 23.29 2.90 -9.35
CA LYS A 431 21.87 3.28 -9.38
C LYS A 431 21.58 4.43 -8.41
N LEU A 432 22.03 4.33 -7.17
CA LEU A 432 21.97 5.39 -6.15
C LEU A 432 22.63 6.69 -6.62
N LYS A 433 23.88 6.62 -7.11
CA LYS A 433 24.63 7.80 -7.55
C LYS A 433 23.94 8.52 -8.72
N ARG A 434 23.38 7.76 -9.67
CA ARG A 434 22.62 8.29 -10.82
C ARG A 434 21.32 8.97 -10.38
N MET A 435 20.58 8.40 -9.44
CA MET A 435 19.39 9.00 -8.83
C MET A 435 19.73 10.36 -8.18
N VAL A 436 20.67 10.39 -7.23
CA VAL A 436 21.04 11.64 -6.54
C VAL A 436 21.58 12.69 -7.53
N LYS A 437 22.34 12.31 -8.56
CA LYS A 437 22.80 13.25 -9.61
C LYS A 437 21.64 13.84 -10.40
N ARG A 438 20.62 13.05 -10.74
CA ARG A 438 19.43 13.46 -11.51
C ARG A 438 18.56 14.43 -10.70
N ASP A 439 18.26 14.07 -9.45
CA ASP A 439 17.11 14.66 -8.74
C ASP A 439 17.45 15.82 -7.81
N ARG A 440 18.74 16.02 -7.49
CA ARG A 440 19.26 17.04 -6.57
C ARG A 440 18.78 18.48 -6.77
N SER A 441 18.27 18.86 -7.95
CA SER A 441 17.73 20.21 -8.20
C SER A 441 16.23 20.37 -7.89
N HIS A 442 15.50 19.29 -7.56
CA HIS A 442 14.07 19.36 -7.22
C HIS A 442 13.85 19.99 -5.82
N PRO A 443 13.17 21.15 -5.70
CA PRO A 443 12.82 21.72 -4.40
C PRO A 443 11.81 20.88 -3.61
N SER A 444 11.00 20.02 -4.23
CA SER A 444 10.19 19.03 -3.51
C SER A 444 11.03 18.08 -2.65
N LEU A 445 12.23 17.71 -3.10
CA LEU A 445 13.18 16.74 -2.51
C LEU A 445 12.55 15.77 -1.50
N VAL A 446 12.82 15.77 -0.19
CA VAL A 446 13.81 16.50 0.63
C VAL A 446 14.81 15.59 1.35
N ILE A 447 14.43 14.33 1.58
CA ILE A 447 15.21 13.28 2.23
C ILE A 447 15.56 12.22 1.18
N TYR A 448 16.81 11.73 1.20
CA TYR A 448 17.16 10.48 0.56
C TYR A 448 17.32 9.38 1.62
N ASN A 449 16.77 8.20 1.35
CA ASN A 449 16.99 7.01 2.16
C ASN A 449 17.64 5.91 1.33
N LEU A 450 18.53 5.14 1.95
CA LEU A 450 19.26 4.08 1.25
C LEU A 450 18.44 2.78 1.14
N ILE A 451 17.76 2.38 2.23
CA ILE A 451 17.21 1.02 2.41
C ILE A 451 15.93 1.06 3.28
N ASN A 452 14.89 0.29 2.97
CA ASN A 452 13.80 0.09 3.92
C ASN A 452 14.10 -1.07 4.88
N GLU A 453 13.78 -0.87 6.17
CA GLU A 453 13.72 -1.91 7.21
C GLU A 453 15.01 -2.73 7.37
N LEU A 454 16.17 -2.07 7.43
CA LEU A 454 17.44 -2.71 7.72
C LEU A 454 17.95 -2.41 9.13
N GLY A 455 18.14 -3.47 9.94
CA GLY A 455 18.99 -3.40 11.13
C GLY A 455 18.26 -3.39 12.46
N GLY A 456 18.61 -2.42 13.31
CA GLY A 456 18.41 -2.42 14.75
C GLY A 456 19.68 -1.90 15.44
N VAL A 457 19.87 -2.18 16.74
CA VAL A 457 20.99 -1.63 17.54
C VAL A 457 22.36 -1.81 16.87
N ARG A 458 22.66 -3.02 16.37
CA ARG A 458 23.85 -3.31 15.55
C ARG A 458 23.54 -4.43 14.55
N ALA A 459 23.96 -4.28 13.30
CA ALA A 459 23.85 -5.35 12.32
C ALA A 459 24.85 -6.49 12.58
N ALA A 460 24.46 -7.73 12.26
CA ALA A 460 25.35 -8.90 12.37
C ALA A 460 26.52 -8.83 11.37
N ASP A 461 26.26 -8.43 10.12
CA ASP A 461 27.28 -8.24 9.10
C ASP A 461 27.83 -6.80 9.13
N THR A 462 28.81 -6.59 10.00
CA THR A 462 29.46 -5.29 10.18
C THR A 462 30.28 -4.84 8.96
N ALA A 463 30.76 -5.79 8.15
CA ALA A 463 31.54 -5.50 6.94
C ALA A 463 30.63 -5.01 5.80
N LEU A 464 29.45 -5.62 5.63
CA LEU A 464 28.45 -5.14 4.69
C LEU A 464 27.87 -3.78 5.13
N MET A 465 27.65 -3.56 6.43
CA MET A 465 27.24 -2.23 6.92
C MET A 465 28.29 -1.16 6.67
N ALA A 466 29.59 -1.48 6.81
CA ALA A 466 30.65 -0.53 6.46
C ALA A 466 30.57 -0.12 4.98
N LYS A 467 30.31 -1.06 4.06
CA LYS A 467 30.08 -0.78 2.63
C LYS A 467 28.82 0.07 2.41
N ARG A 468 27.69 -0.27 3.05
CA ARG A 468 26.42 0.48 2.91
C ARG A 468 26.51 1.92 3.45
N ARG A 469 27.21 2.13 4.56
CA ARG A 469 27.53 3.48 5.08
C ARG A 469 28.46 4.26 4.14
N ALA A 470 29.42 3.59 3.50
CA ALA A 470 30.26 4.22 2.47
C ALA A 470 29.44 4.64 1.23
N ASP A 471 28.49 3.82 0.76
CA ASP A 471 27.57 4.20 -0.34
C ASP A 471 26.86 5.53 -0.04
N LEU A 472 26.38 5.71 1.20
CA LEU A 472 25.65 6.91 1.62
C LEU A 472 26.56 8.15 1.69
N VAL A 473 27.80 7.99 2.17
CA VAL A 473 28.82 9.06 2.17
C VAL A 473 29.23 9.45 0.74
N GLU A 474 29.34 8.48 -0.17
CA GLU A 474 29.60 8.75 -1.59
C GLU A 474 28.42 9.47 -2.26
N ALA A 475 27.18 9.02 -2.02
CA ALA A 475 25.97 9.67 -2.53
C ALA A 475 25.85 11.11 -2.00
N ARG A 476 26.20 11.34 -0.74
CA ARG A 476 26.26 12.68 -0.13
C ARG A 476 27.19 13.64 -0.85
N SER A 477 28.30 13.16 -1.42
CA SER A 477 29.22 14.03 -2.18
C SER A 477 28.57 14.62 -3.46
N ILE A 478 27.48 14.01 -3.95
CA ILE A 478 26.74 14.43 -5.15
C ILE A 478 25.66 15.48 -4.80
N ASP A 479 25.02 15.36 -3.64
CA ASP A 479 24.10 16.37 -3.07
C ASP A 479 24.28 16.49 -1.54
N PRO A 480 25.11 17.42 -1.06
CA PRO A 480 25.28 17.65 0.37
C PRO A 480 24.11 18.41 1.01
N SER A 481 23.16 18.94 0.24
CA SER A 481 22.11 19.84 0.74
C SER A 481 20.90 19.14 1.39
N ARG A 482 20.91 17.80 1.46
CA ARG A 482 19.79 16.98 1.97
C ARG A 482 20.10 16.32 3.30
N VAL A 483 19.02 15.92 3.99
CA VAL A 483 19.06 14.84 4.98
C VAL A 483 19.23 13.52 4.21
N MET A 484 20.11 12.66 4.72
CA MET A 484 20.32 11.32 4.16
C MET A 484 20.27 10.28 5.29
N THR A 485 19.42 9.26 5.16
CA THR A 485 19.27 8.15 6.14
C THR A 485 19.79 6.84 5.56
N LEU A 486 20.37 5.98 6.40
CA LEU A 486 20.77 4.62 6.01
C LEU A 486 19.58 3.69 5.89
N THR A 487 18.58 3.86 6.75
CA THR A 487 17.37 3.06 6.72
C THR A 487 16.15 3.85 7.17
N SER A 488 14.98 3.40 6.72
CA SER A 488 13.74 3.62 7.47
C SER A 488 13.52 2.47 8.46
N GLY A 489 13.00 2.78 9.63
CA GLY A 489 12.57 1.81 10.65
C GLY A 489 13.63 1.21 11.58
N TRP A 490 13.13 0.38 12.49
CA TRP A 490 13.87 -0.37 13.51
C TRP A 490 14.67 0.44 14.54
N ALA A 491 14.43 1.76 14.70
CA ALA A 491 14.96 2.49 15.85
C ALA A 491 14.32 1.96 17.16
N SER A 492 15.15 1.45 18.08
CA SER A 492 14.66 0.68 19.24
C SER A 492 14.54 1.51 20.51
N ASN A 493 15.48 2.41 20.80
CA ASN A 493 15.53 3.21 22.02
C ASN A 493 16.06 4.64 21.72
N GLU A 494 15.54 5.68 22.38
CA GLU A 494 15.94 7.09 22.16
C GLU A 494 17.46 7.33 22.40
N LYS A 495 18.05 6.66 23.38
CA LYS A 495 19.35 7.04 23.97
C LYS A 495 20.52 6.19 23.46
N SER A 496 20.25 5.14 22.71
CA SER A 496 21.25 4.30 22.04
C SER A 496 21.78 4.96 20.76
N GLU A 497 23.05 4.66 20.46
CA GLU A 497 23.60 4.70 19.11
C GLU A 497 23.23 3.40 18.38
N GLU A 498 22.62 3.51 17.20
CA GLU A 498 22.14 2.34 16.44
C GLU A 498 22.44 2.48 14.95
N ASP A 499 22.67 1.36 14.25
CA ASP A 499 22.79 1.37 12.78
C ASP A 499 21.46 1.83 12.11
N SER A 500 20.32 1.49 12.72
CA SER A 500 18.97 1.97 12.32
C SER A 500 18.78 3.48 12.38
N LYS A 501 19.66 4.18 13.12
CA LYS A 501 19.64 5.64 13.28
C LYS A 501 20.71 6.36 12.48
N PHE A 502 21.48 5.65 11.65
CA PHE A 502 22.56 6.25 10.87
C PHE A 502 22.02 7.28 9.88
N HIS A 503 22.43 8.54 10.05
CA HIS A 503 22.04 9.63 9.17
C HIS A 503 23.14 10.68 8.99
N MET A 504 22.98 11.50 7.96
CA MET A 504 23.82 12.66 7.66
C MET A 504 22.93 13.89 7.45
N ARG A 505 23.36 15.04 7.97
CA ARG A 505 22.59 16.29 7.96
C ARG A 505 23.00 17.19 6.78
N PRO A 506 22.14 18.13 6.32
CA PRO A 506 22.50 19.08 5.27
C PRO A 506 23.81 19.83 5.58
N PHE A 507 24.73 19.88 4.62
CA PHE A 507 26.11 20.41 4.69
C PHE A 507 27.06 19.91 5.80
N ASP A 508 26.59 19.14 6.77
CA ASP A 508 27.43 18.49 7.78
C ASP A 508 28.15 17.24 7.23
N PRO A 509 29.50 17.14 7.25
CA PRO A 509 30.19 15.92 6.85
C PRO A 509 30.14 14.80 7.90
N VAL A 510 29.70 15.09 9.14
CA VAL A 510 29.68 14.12 10.24
C VAL A 510 28.50 13.14 10.08
N PRO A 511 28.74 11.82 10.11
CA PRO A 511 27.69 10.83 10.26
C PRO A 511 27.27 10.69 11.72
N TYR A 512 25.97 10.52 11.96
CA TYR A 512 25.36 10.41 13.27
C TYR A 512 24.68 9.05 13.46
N PHE A 513 24.81 8.45 14.64
CA PHE A 513 24.13 7.20 15.03
C PHE A 513 23.00 7.42 16.05
N ARG A 514 22.69 8.68 16.37
CA ARG A 514 21.62 9.13 17.27
C ARG A 514 21.17 10.53 16.83
N GLY A 515 19.90 10.85 17.01
CA GLY A 515 19.28 12.12 16.60
C GLY A 515 18.14 11.96 15.59
N TRP A 516 17.85 10.73 15.17
CA TRP A 516 16.78 10.38 14.24
C TRP A 516 16.15 9.08 14.73
N TYR A 517 14.87 9.11 15.10
CA TYR A 517 14.14 7.96 15.61
C TYR A 517 13.02 7.62 14.63
N ASP A 518 13.16 6.51 13.89
CA ASP A 518 12.15 6.02 12.95
C ASP A 518 11.76 4.57 13.27
N ASN A 519 10.46 4.31 13.41
CA ASN A 519 9.96 3.05 13.96
C ASN A 519 8.60 2.64 13.38
N HIS A 520 8.59 1.46 12.74
CA HIS A 520 7.50 0.87 11.96
C HIS A 520 6.45 0.17 12.82
N ARG A 521 5.18 0.36 12.45
CA ARG A 521 4.00 -0.28 13.07
C ARG A 521 2.94 -0.57 12.01
N ALA A 522 3.31 -1.40 11.03
CA ALA A 522 2.41 -1.81 9.96
C ALA A 522 1.14 -2.51 10.49
N GLY A 523 1.23 -3.22 11.62
CA GLY A 523 0.06 -3.84 12.25
C GLY A 523 -1.04 -2.84 12.65
N GLY A 524 -2.30 -3.25 12.44
CA GLY A 524 -3.47 -2.50 12.89
C GLY A 524 -4.70 -3.38 13.09
N PRO A 525 -5.60 -3.05 14.02
CA PRO A 525 -6.92 -3.66 14.07
C PRO A 525 -7.77 -3.31 12.84
N ALA A 526 -8.73 -4.17 12.52
CA ALA A 526 -9.65 -4.05 11.39
C ALA A 526 -10.48 -2.74 11.37
N THR A 527 -10.65 -2.13 12.54
CA THR A 527 -11.31 -0.82 12.73
C THR A 527 -10.56 -0.06 13.84
N TRP A 528 -10.88 1.22 14.04
CA TRP A 528 -10.39 1.94 15.22
C TRP A 528 -11.01 1.35 16.51
N HIS A 529 -10.18 1.10 17.52
CA HIS A 529 -10.60 0.58 18.83
C HIS A 529 -10.42 1.66 19.90
N ASP A 530 -11.29 1.70 20.91
CA ASP A 530 -11.19 2.69 22.00
C ASP A 530 -9.91 2.52 22.84
N ALA A 531 -9.47 1.28 23.06
CA ALA A 531 -8.20 0.95 23.70
C ALA A 531 -6.92 1.54 23.04
N LEU A 532 -7.02 2.17 21.85
CA LEU A 532 -5.92 2.92 21.23
C LEU A 532 -5.78 4.36 21.78
N TYR A 533 -6.76 4.86 22.54
CA TYR A 533 -6.72 6.14 23.25
C TYR A 533 -7.48 6.04 24.58
N ARG A 534 -6.76 6.01 25.70
CA ARG A 534 -7.36 5.96 27.05
C ARG A 534 -7.29 7.29 27.78
N ASN A 535 -6.21 8.04 27.57
CA ASN A 535 -5.97 9.39 28.10
C ASN A 535 -4.80 10.03 27.29
N PRO A 536 -4.38 11.28 27.57
CA PRO A 536 -3.34 11.96 26.78
C PRO A 536 -1.96 11.25 26.73
N ILE A 537 -1.61 10.46 27.76
CA ILE A 537 -0.32 9.77 27.89
C ILE A 537 -0.39 8.24 27.68
N ASP A 538 -1.58 7.63 27.82
CA ASP A 538 -1.87 6.25 27.42
C ASP A 538 -2.69 6.24 26.12
N GLN A 539 -1.97 6.49 25.02
CA GLN A 539 -2.49 6.39 23.65
C GLN A 539 -1.45 5.81 22.69
N LEU A 540 -1.90 5.20 21.60
CA LEU A 540 -1.06 4.51 20.61
C LEU A 540 0.12 5.37 20.12
N MET A 541 -0.11 6.66 19.94
CA MET A 541 0.83 7.61 19.32
C MET A 541 1.58 8.49 20.34
N TYR A 542 1.47 8.21 21.64
CA TYR A 542 2.22 8.95 22.66
C TYR A 542 3.73 8.79 22.49
N CYS A 543 4.46 9.86 22.78
CA CYS A 543 5.91 9.88 22.88
C CYS A 543 6.38 11.02 23.80
N ASP A 544 7.53 10.81 24.43
CA ASP A 544 8.29 11.75 25.27
C ASP A 544 9.70 12.05 24.70
N ASN A 545 10.04 11.49 23.53
CA ASN A 545 11.28 11.78 22.80
C ASN A 545 11.21 13.19 22.21
N HIS A 546 11.99 14.09 22.81
CA HIS A 546 12.22 15.45 22.37
C HIS A 546 13.63 15.62 21.78
N THR A 547 14.55 14.67 22.01
CA THR A 547 15.97 14.83 21.67
C THR A 547 16.34 14.37 20.26
N GLU A 548 15.43 13.71 19.54
CA GLU A 548 15.63 13.18 18.19
C GLU A 548 14.47 13.55 17.26
N VAL A 549 14.74 13.70 15.96
CA VAL A 549 13.66 13.83 14.96
C VAL A 549 12.79 12.58 15.03
N TYR A 550 11.50 12.76 15.33
CA TYR A 550 10.62 11.65 15.67
C TYR A 550 9.67 11.26 14.53
N MET A 551 9.99 10.15 13.87
CA MET A 551 9.24 9.58 12.76
C MET A 551 8.46 8.32 13.17
N ARG A 552 7.21 8.26 12.72
CA ARG A 552 6.30 7.13 12.81
C ARG A 552 5.87 6.75 11.41
N GLY A 553 6.20 5.54 11.02
CA GLY A 553 6.04 5.00 9.68
C GLY A 553 6.84 3.70 9.64
N GLU A 554 6.49 2.71 8.83
CA GLU A 554 5.23 2.53 8.12
C GLU A 554 4.08 2.27 9.11
N GLU A 555 3.04 3.10 9.11
CA GLU A 555 1.95 3.06 10.10
C GLU A 555 0.63 2.54 9.51
N GLY A 556 0.08 1.50 10.15
CA GLY A 556 -1.32 1.08 9.97
C GLY A 556 -1.66 0.58 8.55
N ALA A 557 -1.09 -0.55 8.17
CA ALA A 557 -1.46 -1.28 6.96
C ALA A 557 -2.91 -1.80 7.08
N ILE A 558 -3.86 -1.02 6.54
CA ILE A 558 -5.30 -1.26 6.65
C ILE A 558 -5.85 -1.34 5.23
N SER A 559 -6.04 -2.57 4.75
CA SER A 559 -6.66 -2.91 3.47
C SER A 559 -8.10 -2.43 3.43
N THR A 560 -8.54 -1.95 2.28
CA THR A 560 -9.93 -1.58 1.99
C THR A 560 -10.16 -1.78 0.49
N PRO A 561 -11.40 -2.06 0.03
CA PRO A 561 -11.65 -2.29 -1.39
C PRO A 561 -11.31 -1.06 -2.25
N PRO A 562 -10.70 -1.26 -3.43
CA PRO A 562 -10.53 -0.20 -4.43
C PRO A 562 -11.87 0.42 -4.87
N ARG A 563 -11.84 1.59 -5.53
CA ARG A 563 -13.05 2.25 -6.04
C ARG A 563 -13.46 1.64 -7.37
N ILE A 564 -13.93 0.39 -7.34
CA ILE A 564 -14.19 -0.46 -8.51
C ILE A 564 -14.99 0.27 -9.62
N ALA A 565 -16.08 0.96 -9.28
CA ALA A 565 -16.89 1.72 -10.24
C ALA A 565 -16.23 3.01 -10.78
N LEU A 566 -15.18 3.52 -10.14
CA LEU A 566 -14.34 4.61 -10.66
C LEU A 566 -13.25 4.07 -11.59
N ILE A 567 -12.69 2.91 -11.25
CA ILE A 567 -11.69 2.20 -12.06
C ILE A 567 -12.33 1.76 -13.39
N GLU A 568 -13.47 1.07 -13.36
CA GLU A 568 -14.24 0.67 -14.54
C GLU A 568 -14.48 1.86 -15.50
N ARG A 569 -15.02 2.97 -14.97
CA ARG A 569 -15.23 4.20 -15.75
C ARG A 569 -13.94 4.81 -16.29
N ALA A 570 -12.82 4.70 -15.59
CA ALA A 570 -11.53 5.20 -16.07
C ALA A 570 -11.00 4.38 -17.26
N ILE A 571 -11.16 3.06 -17.23
CA ILE A 571 -10.78 2.15 -18.32
C ILE A 571 -11.71 2.33 -19.53
N ASP A 572 -13.02 2.48 -19.29
CA ASP A 572 -13.99 2.79 -20.36
C ASP A 572 -13.72 4.15 -21.02
N SER A 573 -13.26 5.14 -20.24
CA SER A 573 -12.91 6.48 -20.74
C SER A 573 -11.57 6.53 -21.47
N SER A 574 -10.61 5.67 -21.12
CA SER A 574 -9.33 5.57 -21.83
C SER A 574 -9.44 4.74 -23.12
N GLY A 575 -10.31 3.74 -23.15
CA GLY A 575 -10.37 2.75 -24.22
C GLY A 575 -9.17 1.79 -24.23
N THR A 576 -8.35 1.80 -23.19
CA THR A 576 -7.10 1.03 -23.07
C THR A 576 -7.09 0.27 -21.76
N ASP A 577 -7.07 -1.06 -21.83
CA ASP A 577 -6.99 -1.93 -20.64
C ASP A 577 -5.57 -1.93 -20.04
N GLY A 578 -4.52 -1.92 -20.85
CA GLY A 578 -3.13 -1.99 -20.38
C GLY A 578 -2.83 -3.27 -19.59
N TRP A 579 -1.88 -3.20 -18.65
CA TRP A 579 -1.51 -4.37 -17.86
C TRP A 579 -2.57 -4.83 -16.84
N ASP A 580 -3.38 -3.92 -16.26
CA ASP A 580 -4.30 -4.24 -15.16
C ASP A 580 -5.81 -4.17 -15.52
N GLY A 581 -6.19 -3.60 -16.66
CA GLY A 581 -7.59 -3.38 -17.02
C GLY A 581 -8.42 -4.67 -17.14
N ALA A 582 -7.86 -5.74 -17.72
CA ALA A 582 -8.56 -7.03 -17.85
C ALA A 582 -8.91 -7.65 -16.49
N PHE A 583 -8.04 -7.48 -15.47
CA PHE A 583 -8.33 -7.86 -14.09
C PHE A 583 -9.45 -6.98 -13.51
N TRP A 584 -9.34 -5.65 -13.64
CA TRP A 584 -10.30 -4.74 -13.02
C TRP A 584 -11.72 -4.84 -13.62
N ARG A 585 -11.84 -5.12 -14.92
CA ARG A 585 -13.12 -5.46 -15.56
C ARG A 585 -13.73 -6.75 -14.99
N ASP A 586 -12.90 -7.73 -14.66
CA ASP A 586 -13.33 -8.96 -14.01
C ASP A 586 -13.89 -8.66 -12.61
N GLN A 587 -13.15 -7.90 -11.81
CA GLN A 587 -13.61 -7.44 -10.49
C GLN A 587 -14.91 -6.61 -10.58
N ALA A 588 -15.00 -5.66 -11.52
CA ALA A 588 -16.20 -4.85 -11.71
C ALA A 588 -17.45 -5.69 -11.97
N ARG A 589 -17.34 -6.71 -12.84
CA ARG A 589 -18.45 -7.65 -13.11
C ARG A 589 -18.90 -8.38 -11.85
N GLU A 590 -17.97 -8.91 -11.04
CA GLU A 590 -18.30 -9.64 -9.81
C GLU A 590 -18.93 -8.73 -8.75
N TRP A 591 -18.38 -7.53 -8.53
CA TRP A 591 -18.93 -6.54 -7.60
C TRP A 591 -20.32 -6.06 -8.01
N HIS A 592 -20.55 -5.75 -9.30
CA HIS A 592 -21.88 -5.39 -9.80
C HIS A 592 -22.89 -6.54 -9.70
N SER A 593 -22.44 -7.78 -9.94
CA SER A 593 -23.26 -8.99 -9.77
C SER A 593 -23.72 -9.14 -8.31
N TYR A 594 -22.78 -9.09 -7.37
CA TYR A 594 -23.04 -9.18 -5.93
C TYR A 594 -23.92 -8.02 -5.43
N PHE A 595 -23.61 -6.77 -5.81
CA PHE A 595 -24.38 -5.58 -5.41
C PHE A 595 -25.85 -5.65 -5.83
N ARG A 596 -26.14 -6.17 -7.03
CA ARG A 596 -27.51 -6.43 -7.50
C ARG A 596 -28.15 -7.61 -6.78
N ARG A 597 -27.48 -8.76 -6.67
CA ARG A 597 -28.03 -9.97 -6.02
C ARG A 597 -28.42 -9.71 -4.56
N LYS A 598 -27.65 -8.90 -3.83
CA LYS A 598 -27.92 -8.56 -2.42
C LYS A 598 -28.74 -7.28 -2.22
N ASN A 599 -29.32 -6.73 -3.29
CA ASN A 599 -30.15 -5.52 -3.26
C ASN A 599 -29.51 -4.32 -2.51
N LEU A 600 -28.19 -4.19 -2.58
CA LEU A 600 -27.45 -3.18 -1.79
C LEU A 600 -27.74 -1.74 -2.23
N ALA A 601 -28.39 -1.56 -3.38
CA ALA A 601 -28.94 -0.29 -3.83
C ALA A 601 -29.94 0.32 -2.82
N ALA A 602 -30.68 -0.51 -2.06
CA ALA A 602 -31.64 -0.03 -1.07
C ALA A 602 -30.97 0.72 0.10
N GLY A 603 -29.76 0.29 0.51
CA GLY A 603 -29.01 0.93 1.60
C GLY A 603 -27.99 1.97 1.11
N PHE A 604 -27.20 1.62 0.10
CA PHE A 604 -26.05 2.44 -0.35
C PHE A 604 -26.34 3.28 -1.61
N GLY A 605 -27.47 3.05 -2.29
CA GLY A 605 -27.81 3.68 -3.58
C GLY A 605 -27.00 3.13 -4.76
N ASN A 606 -25.67 3.03 -4.63
CA ASN A 606 -24.78 2.54 -5.67
C ASN A 606 -23.49 1.91 -5.09
N LEU A 607 -22.75 1.17 -5.94
CA LEU A 607 -21.52 0.46 -5.59
C LEU A 607 -20.38 1.39 -5.13
N ASP A 608 -20.32 2.62 -5.64
CA ASP A 608 -19.29 3.60 -5.25
C ASP A 608 -19.50 4.09 -3.82
N SER A 609 -20.75 4.29 -3.38
CA SER A 609 -21.08 4.60 -1.99
C SER A 609 -20.65 3.49 -1.02
N LEU A 610 -20.86 2.22 -1.38
CA LEU A 610 -20.47 1.06 -0.56
C LEU A 610 -18.94 0.97 -0.42
N THR A 611 -18.22 0.96 -1.54
CA THR A 611 -16.75 0.89 -1.53
C THR A 611 -16.13 2.11 -0.82
N ARG A 612 -16.72 3.31 -0.98
CA ARG A 612 -16.35 4.50 -0.22
C ARG A 612 -16.53 4.34 1.29
N SER A 613 -17.68 3.82 1.73
CA SER A 613 -17.95 3.60 3.16
C SER A 613 -16.96 2.60 3.79
N LEU A 614 -16.58 1.55 3.05
CA LEU A 614 -15.55 0.60 3.48
C LEU A 614 -14.16 1.25 3.55
N GLY A 615 -13.85 2.16 2.61
CA GLY A 615 -12.63 2.99 2.64
C GLY A 615 -12.57 4.00 3.80
N ASP A 616 -13.71 4.49 4.29
CA ASP A 616 -13.77 5.43 5.42
C ASP A 616 -13.24 4.84 6.74
N ILE A 617 -13.25 3.51 6.91
CA ILE A 617 -12.65 2.84 8.08
C ILE A 617 -11.15 3.13 8.16
N GLN A 618 -10.43 2.97 7.04
CA GLN A 618 -9.00 3.24 6.93
C GLN A 618 -8.70 4.73 7.11
N LEU A 619 -9.45 5.61 6.43
CA LEU A 619 -9.23 7.05 6.52
C LEU A 619 -9.48 7.61 7.94
N TYR A 620 -10.50 7.10 8.64
CA TYR A 620 -10.77 7.45 10.03
C TYR A 620 -9.66 6.95 10.96
N HIS A 621 -9.24 5.68 10.82
CA HIS A 621 -8.17 5.10 11.65
C HIS A 621 -6.84 5.84 11.44
N GLN A 622 -6.44 6.11 10.20
CA GLN A 622 -5.25 6.91 9.87
C GLN A 622 -5.37 8.34 10.41
N GLY A 623 -6.54 8.98 10.25
CA GLY A 623 -6.81 10.30 10.80
C GLY A 623 -6.70 10.38 12.32
N ARG A 624 -7.25 9.41 13.06
CA ARG A 624 -7.12 9.31 14.53
C ARG A 624 -5.67 9.11 14.99
N ARG A 625 -4.85 8.33 14.26
CA ARG A 625 -3.40 8.21 14.54
C ARG A 625 -2.67 9.54 14.31
N ILE A 626 -2.92 10.20 13.19
CA ILE A 626 -2.35 11.54 12.89
C ILE A 626 -2.75 12.55 13.98
N GLN A 627 -4.01 12.56 14.42
CA GLN A 627 -4.47 13.38 15.54
C GLN A 627 -3.69 13.08 16.82
N GLY A 628 -3.60 11.82 17.24
CA GLY A 628 -2.90 11.44 18.48
C GLY A 628 -1.44 11.88 18.53
N MET A 629 -0.74 11.80 17.39
CA MET A 629 0.65 12.26 17.25
C MET A 629 0.76 13.79 17.28
N ARG A 630 -0.15 14.51 16.61
CA ARG A 630 -0.18 15.98 16.59
C ARG A 630 -0.54 16.59 17.95
N MET A 631 -1.43 15.95 18.70
CA MET A 631 -1.79 16.35 20.06
C MET A 631 -0.61 16.36 21.02
N GLY A 632 0.36 15.44 20.84
CA GLY A 632 1.51 15.27 21.72
C GLY A 632 2.65 16.27 21.52
N ASN A 633 2.55 17.21 20.57
CA ASN A 633 3.54 18.24 20.24
C ASN A 633 4.96 17.77 19.79
N LEU A 634 5.31 16.49 19.94
CA LEU A 634 6.66 15.96 19.67
C LEU A 634 6.79 15.17 18.35
N GLY A 635 5.70 14.97 17.60
CA GLY A 635 5.75 14.26 16.33
C GLY A 635 6.28 15.09 15.17
N ASP A 636 7.35 14.65 14.52
CA ASP A 636 7.91 15.31 13.32
C ASP A 636 7.43 14.71 12.00
N ALA A 637 7.24 13.39 11.93
CA ALA A 637 6.83 12.73 10.69
C ALA A 637 5.88 11.56 10.93
N TYR A 638 4.74 11.55 10.22
CA TYR A 638 3.81 10.41 10.16
C TYR A 638 3.71 9.90 8.72
N VAL A 639 3.94 8.60 8.51
CA VAL A 639 3.96 7.95 7.20
C VAL A 639 3.00 6.75 7.17
N ILE A 640 1.91 6.90 6.44
CA ILE A 640 0.91 5.87 6.19
C ILE A 640 1.54 4.69 5.44
N ASN A 641 1.33 3.46 5.92
CA ASN A 641 1.60 2.27 5.12
C ASN A 641 0.60 2.20 3.95
N GLY A 642 1.10 2.43 2.73
CA GLY A 642 0.35 2.42 1.48
C GLY A 642 -0.22 3.78 1.07
N TRP A 643 0.33 4.35 -0.01
CA TRP A 643 -0.31 5.36 -0.83
C TRP A 643 -1.30 4.70 -1.78
N GLU A 644 -0.83 4.08 -2.88
CA GLU A 644 -1.66 3.27 -3.77
C GLU A 644 -1.80 1.81 -3.31
N SER A 645 -2.74 1.09 -3.92
CA SER A 645 -2.87 -0.37 -3.79
C SER A 645 -2.41 -1.09 -5.04
N MET A 646 -1.74 -2.22 -4.84
CA MET A 646 -1.34 -3.16 -5.89
C MET A 646 -2.51 -4.04 -6.34
N LEU A 647 -2.21 -4.89 -7.34
CA LEU A 647 -3.11 -5.91 -7.87
C LEU A 647 -3.16 -7.18 -7.01
N TYR A 648 -2.03 -7.55 -6.37
CA TYR A 648 -1.77 -8.92 -5.92
C TYR A 648 -1.47 -9.15 -4.44
N ASP A 649 -0.97 -8.15 -3.73
CA ASP A 649 -0.38 -8.33 -2.40
C ASP A 649 -0.75 -7.14 -1.50
N ASN A 650 -0.13 -5.99 -1.72
CA ASN A 650 -0.43 -4.83 -0.91
C ASN A 650 -1.75 -4.14 -1.32
N HIS A 651 -2.74 -4.20 -0.44
CA HIS A 651 -4.02 -3.49 -0.59
C HIS A 651 -4.24 -2.39 0.47
N SER A 652 -3.23 -2.05 1.28
CA SER A 652 -3.31 -1.05 2.36
C SER A 652 -3.26 0.41 1.90
N GLY A 653 -3.15 0.66 0.59
CA GLY A 653 -3.18 2.02 0.02
C GLY A 653 -4.42 2.83 0.37
N VAL A 654 -4.26 4.10 0.77
CA VAL A 654 -5.36 5.07 0.95
C VAL A 654 -5.98 5.56 -0.36
N VAL A 655 -5.29 5.33 -1.48
CA VAL A 655 -5.82 5.41 -2.84
C VAL A 655 -5.74 4.04 -3.54
N ASP A 656 -6.54 3.84 -4.58
CA ASP A 656 -6.36 2.71 -5.51
C ASP A 656 -5.25 2.98 -6.55
N ASN A 657 -4.93 1.99 -7.40
CA ASN A 657 -3.92 2.15 -8.45
C ASN A 657 -4.26 3.33 -9.39
N TYR A 658 -5.54 3.59 -9.63
CA TYR A 658 -6.05 4.72 -10.42
C TYR A 658 -6.05 6.05 -9.64
N ARG A 659 -5.41 6.10 -8.47
CA ARG A 659 -5.26 7.26 -7.58
C ARG A 659 -6.61 7.87 -7.18
N ASN A 660 -7.67 7.07 -7.10
CA ASN A 660 -8.91 7.50 -6.45
C ASN A 660 -8.77 7.29 -4.93
N CYS A 661 -9.13 8.29 -4.13
CA CYS A 661 -9.28 8.14 -2.69
C CYS A 661 -10.27 7.02 -2.37
N LYS A 662 -9.88 6.05 -1.56
CA LYS A 662 -10.75 4.90 -1.25
C LYS A 662 -11.94 5.25 -0.38
N GLY A 663 -11.77 6.15 0.59
CA GLY A 663 -12.87 6.67 1.40
C GLY A 663 -13.41 8.02 0.91
N ASN A 664 -14.13 8.71 1.79
CA ASN A 664 -14.42 10.13 1.67
C ASN A 664 -13.20 10.92 2.15
N VAL A 665 -12.63 11.75 1.28
CA VAL A 665 -11.43 12.54 1.61
C VAL A 665 -11.59 13.41 2.87
N ASN A 666 -12.81 13.89 3.14
CA ASN A 666 -13.09 14.70 4.33
C ASN A 666 -12.89 13.93 5.66
N THR A 667 -13.00 12.60 5.63
CA THR A 667 -12.82 11.72 6.80
C THR A 667 -11.40 11.82 7.36
N ILE A 668 -10.38 11.87 6.50
CA ILE A 668 -8.98 12.12 6.92
C ILE A 668 -8.65 13.62 6.97
N ALA A 669 -9.16 14.42 6.02
CA ALA A 669 -8.81 15.83 5.91
C ALA A 669 -9.16 16.67 7.15
N ARG A 670 -10.19 16.28 7.92
CA ARG A 670 -10.52 16.96 9.19
C ARG A 670 -9.39 16.87 10.23
N PHE A 671 -8.62 15.79 10.23
CA PHE A 671 -7.52 15.53 11.17
C PHE A 671 -6.17 16.11 10.71
N THR A 672 -6.06 16.50 9.45
CA THR A 672 -4.86 17.10 8.83
C THR A 672 -4.97 18.62 8.64
N ARG A 673 -6.11 19.24 9.02
CA ARG A 673 -6.28 20.70 9.15
C ARG A 673 -5.10 21.33 9.91
N PRO A 674 -4.56 22.49 9.50
CA PRO A 674 -3.49 23.15 10.25
C PRO A 674 -3.96 23.64 11.63
N LEU A 675 -5.23 24.02 11.77
CA LEU A 675 -5.83 24.49 13.03
C LEU A 675 -7.20 23.82 13.27
N TYR A 676 -7.33 23.10 14.38
CA TYR A 676 -8.58 22.47 14.83
C TYR A 676 -8.52 22.06 16.31
N VAL A 677 -9.69 21.88 16.95
CA VAL A 677 -9.79 21.32 18.31
C VAL A 677 -9.94 19.81 18.21
N ALA A 678 -8.94 19.06 18.69
CA ALA A 678 -9.01 17.62 18.81
C ALA A 678 -9.92 17.25 20.00
N VAL A 679 -11.04 16.59 19.68
CA VAL A 679 -11.99 16.04 20.64
C VAL A 679 -11.67 14.55 20.83
N SER A 680 -11.31 14.16 22.04
CA SER A 680 -10.85 12.79 22.33
C SER A 680 -11.60 12.19 23.52
N PRO A 681 -12.75 11.53 23.27
CA PRO A 681 -13.44 10.75 24.30
C PRO A 681 -12.57 9.59 24.79
N ARG A 682 -12.57 9.34 26.10
CA ARG A 682 -11.86 8.19 26.72
C ARG A 682 -12.58 6.85 26.52
N THR A 683 -13.85 6.91 26.10
CA THR A 683 -14.56 5.81 25.44
C THR A 683 -15.52 6.39 24.41
N GLN A 684 -15.78 5.66 23.32
CA GLN A 684 -16.76 6.06 22.30
C GLN A 684 -18.16 5.44 22.54
N PHE A 685 -18.42 4.88 23.73
CA PHE A 685 -19.69 4.23 24.06
C PHE A 685 -20.23 4.71 25.41
N VAL A 686 -21.54 4.94 25.50
CA VAL A 686 -22.19 5.35 26.75
C VAL A 686 -23.55 4.65 26.91
N ARG A 687 -23.84 4.16 28.11
CA ARG A 687 -25.19 3.74 28.50
C ARG A 687 -26.01 4.99 28.85
N LEU A 688 -27.19 5.15 28.27
CA LEU A 688 -28.00 6.35 28.42
C LEU A 688 -29.08 6.20 29.51
N PRO A 689 -29.34 7.26 30.32
CA PRO A 689 -28.53 8.47 30.46
C PRO A 689 -27.20 8.18 31.17
N GLY A 690 -26.12 8.84 30.75
CA GLY A 690 -24.78 8.58 31.30
C GLY A 690 -23.77 9.67 30.97
N THR A 691 -22.53 9.46 31.41
CA THR A 691 -21.44 10.44 31.28
C THR A 691 -20.29 9.84 30.47
N VAL A 692 -19.69 10.66 29.60
CA VAL A 692 -18.44 10.33 28.90
C VAL A 692 -17.37 11.35 29.28
N GLU A 693 -16.17 10.88 29.64
CA GLU A 693 -15.01 11.74 29.86
C GLU A 693 -14.35 12.09 28.52
N VAL A 694 -14.06 13.37 28.31
CA VAL A 694 -13.47 13.86 27.05
C VAL A 694 -12.28 14.77 27.32
N ASP A 695 -11.16 14.46 26.66
CA ASP A 695 -9.98 15.30 26.61
C ASP A 695 -10.05 16.24 25.38
N PHE A 696 -9.70 17.51 25.59
CA PHE A 696 -9.71 18.55 24.55
C PHE A 696 -8.30 19.10 24.34
N HIS A 697 -7.80 19.01 23.12
CA HIS A 697 -6.51 19.60 22.74
C HIS A 697 -6.71 20.57 21.57
N ILE A 698 -5.85 21.59 21.46
CA ILE A 698 -5.67 22.35 20.23
C ILE A 698 -4.54 21.72 19.42
N VAL A 699 -4.74 21.61 18.11
CA VAL A 699 -3.67 21.38 17.15
C VAL A 699 -3.49 22.66 16.33
N ASN A 700 -2.27 23.18 16.26
CA ASN A 700 -1.98 24.60 15.98
C ASN A 700 -0.73 24.82 15.11
N GLU A 701 -0.81 24.47 13.83
CA GLU A 701 0.21 24.83 12.82
C GLU A 701 -0.01 26.25 12.24
N ALA A 702 -0.94 27.03 12.81
CA ALA A 702 -1.36 28.34 12.31
C ALA A 702 -0.99 29.51 13.25
N ASP A 703 -0.22 29.26 14.31
CA ASP A 703 0.21 30.24 15.32
C ASP A 703 -0.96 31.04 15.95
N LEU A 704 -2.05 30.35 16.30
CA LEU A 704 -3.07 30.90 17.17
C LEU A 704 -2.49 31.05 18.59
N ASN A 705 -2.61 32.21 19.21
CA ASN A 705 -2.11 32.46 20.57
C ASN A 705 -3.02 33.40 21.38
N GLY A 706 -2.89 33.34 22.72
CA GLY A 706 -3.63 34.17 23.66
C GLY A 706 -4.84 33.46 24.28
N ARG A 707 -5.81 34.24 24.78
CA ARG A 707 -6.96 33.74 25.54
C ARG A 707 -8.20 33.57 24.68
N PHE A 708 -8.87 32.43 24.85
CA PHE A 708 -10.09 32.05 24.14
C PHE A 708 -11.06 31.37 25.11
N THR A 709 -12.34 31.30 24.75
CA THR A 709 -13.30 30.46 25.48
C THR A 709 -13.54 29.16 24.69
N LEU A 710 -13.25 28.03 25.33
CA LEU A 710 -13.64 26.69 24.87
C LEU A 710 -15.13 26.48 25.17
N VAL A 711 -15.92 26.23 24.12
CA VAL A 711 -17.35 25.92 24.19
C VAL A 711 -17.57 24.51 23.65
N VAL A 712 -18.23 23.65 24.43
CA VAL A 712 -18.56 22.27 24.03
C VAL A 712 -20.07 22.08 23.99
N GLU A 713 -20.54 21.45 22.92
CA GLU A 713 -21.94 21.17 22.65
C GLU A 713 -22.09 19.71 22.22
N SER A 714 -23.13 19.00 22.69
CA SER A 714 -23.57 17.75 22.08
C SER A 714 -24.72 18.00 21.11
N THR A 715 -24.79 17.18 20.06
CA THR A 715 -25.97 17.00 19.20
C THR A 715 -26.43 15.56 19.35
N ALA A 716 -27.68 15.36 19.75
CA ALA A 716 -28.30 14.04 19.89
C ALA A 716 -28.77 13.47 18.54
N PRO A 717 -29.10 12.17 18.43
CA PRO A 717 -29.52 11.53 17.18
C PRO A 717 -30.77 12.13 16.52
N ASP A 718 -31.64 12.79 17.30
CA ASP A 718 -32.83 13.52 16.83
C ASP A 718 -32.54 14.97 16.39
N GLY A 719 -31.28 15.42 16.53
CA GLY A 719 -30.82 16.77 16.26
C GLY A 719 -30.90 17.73 17.44
N GLU A 720 -31.33 17.31 18.64
CA GLU A 720 -31.36 18.18 19.82
C GLU A 720 -29.93 18.61 20.21
N LYS A 721 -29.71 19.91 20.37
CA LYS A 721 -28.41 20.48 20.75
C LYS A 721 -28.38 20.94 22.19
N ARG A 722 -27.34 20.56 22.93
CA ARG A 722 -27.12 20.98 24.32
C ARG A 722 -25.70 21.49 24.52
N ARG A 723 -25.55 22.66 25.13
CA ARG A 723 -24.25 23.16 25.59
C ARG A 723 -23.88 22.43 26.88
N LEU A 724 -22.70 21.82 26.91
CA LEU A 724 -22.23 21.00 28.02
C LEU A 724 -21.13 21.69 28.83
N LEU A 725 -20.23 22.43 28.17
CA LEU A 725 -19.11 23.13 28.81
C LEU A 725 -18.95 24.54 28.25
N SER A 726 -18.46 25.44 29.10
CA SER A 726 -17.84 26.70 28.70
C SER A 726 -16.72 27.03 29.67
N ARG A 727 -15.49 27.22 29.19
CA ARG A 727 -14.34 27.56 30.02
C ARG A 727 -13.34 28.43 29.26
N ASP A 728 -12.73 29.39 29.94
CA ASP A 728 -11.62 30.15 29.37
C ASP A 728 -10.32 29.33 29.38
N VAL A 729 -9.58 29.38 28.28
CA VAL A 729 -8.34 28.65 28.03
C VAL A 729 -7.28 29.57 27.42
N GLU A 730 -6.02 29.23 27.60
CA GLU A 730 -4.87 29.99 27.08
C GLU A 730 -4.10 29.11 26.09
N VAL A 731 -3.89 29.62 24.88
CA VAL A 731 -3.20 28.93 23.78
C VAL A 731 -1.82 29.55 23.60
N ALA A 732 -0.77 28.72 23.59
CA ALA A 732 0.62 29.16 23.58
C ALA A 732 1.06 29.78 22.24
N GLY A 733 0.77 29.11 21.12
CA GLY A 733 1.25 29.49 19.78
C GLY A 733 2.73 29.14 19.52
N GLY A 734 3.34 29.83 18.56
CA GLY A 734 4.71 29.59 18.12
C GLY A 734 4.91 28.17 17.58
N ASP A 735 5.99 27.51 18.02
CA ASP A 735 6.31 26.14 17.65
C ASP A 735 5.50 25.07 18.45
N THR A 736 4.57 25.48 19.34
CA THR A 736 3.66 24.57 20.07
C THR A 736 2.48 24.15 19.18
N PHE A 737 2.69 23.09 18.41
CA PHE A 737 1.71 22.50 17.49
C PHE A 737 0.64 21.65 18.18
N GLY A 738 0.88 21.15 19.39
CA GLY A 738 -0.09 20.40 20.19
C GLY A 738 -0.15 20.90 21.62
N GLN A 739 -1.35 21.12 22.16
CA GLN A 739 -1.53 21.54 23.56
C GLN A 739 -2.85 21.03 24.13
N LEU A 740 -2.79 20.38 25.30
CA LEU A 740 -3.96 20.02 26.12
C LEU A 740 -4.62 21.30 26.68
N LEU A 741 -5.93 21.46 26.45
CA LEU A 741 -6.72 22.61 26.90
C LEU A 741 -7.61 22.30 28.11
N ALA A 742 -8.18 21.09 28.14
CA ALA A 742 -8.98 20.57 29.24
C ALA A 742 -8.90 19.04 29.24
N GLU A 743 -8.83 18.43 30.41
CA GLU A 743 -8.60 17.01 30.60
C GLU A 743 -9.78 16.36 31.34
N ALA A 744 -10.17 15.15 30.93
CA ALA A 744 -11.18 14.32 31.60
C ALA A 744 -12.52 15.03 31.88
N GLU A 745 -12.96 15.93 31.00
CA GLU A 745 -14.18 16.71 31.23
C GLU A 745 -15.41 15.79 31.19
N PRO A 746 -16.21 15.72 32.27
CA PRO A 746 -17.36 14.82 32.34
C PRO A 746 -18.56 15.41 31.60
N LEU A 747 -18.96 14.79 30.49
CA LEU A 747 -20.04 15.24 29.63
C LEU A 747 -21.28 14.35 29.77
N GLU A 748 -22.37 14.89 30.32
CA GLU A 748 -23.64 14.18 30.44
C GLU A 748 -24.38 14.06 29.08
N LEU A 749 -24.68 12.83 28.66
CA LEU A 749 -25.48 12.51 27.48
C LEU A 749 -26.81 11.85 27.89
N LYS A 750 -27.90 12.30 27.27
CA LYS A 750 -29.29 11.90 27.56
C LYS A 750 -30.09 11.93 26.28
N GLY A 751 -31.01 11.00 26.09
CA GLY A 751 -31.83 10.85 24.89
C GLY A 751 -32.09 9.38 24.58
N GLY A 752 -32.37 9.07 23.30
CA GLY A 752 -32.52 7.71 22.80
C GLY A 752 -31.24 7.13 22.19
N ASP A 753 -31.34 5.91 21.66
CA ASP A 753 -30.24 5.23 20.97
C ASP A 753 -29.71 6.02 19.76
N GLY A 754 -28.39 6.01 19.54
CA GLY A 754 -27.77 6.47 18.30
C GLY A 754 -26.42 7.16 18.48
N LEU A 755 -25.89 7.74 17.39
CA LEU A 755 -24.66 8.51 17.41
C LEU A 755 -24.90 9.94 17.92
N TYR A 756 -24.19 10.32 18.96
CA TYR A 756 -24.13 11.67 19.49
C TYR A 756 -22.86 12.34 18.98
N THR A 757 -22.97 13.56 18.46
CA THR A 757 -21.81 14.36 18.04
C THR A 757 -21.41 15.29 19.19
N ILE A 758 -20.18 15.15 19.69
CA ILE A 758 -19.57 16.07 20.66
C ILE A 758 -18.71 17.05 19.89
N SER A 759 -19.15 18.30 19.82
CA SER A 759 -18.48 19.39 19.10
C SER A 759 -17.81 20.35 20.08
N ALA A 760 -16.59 20.76 19.78
CA ALA A 760 -15.84 21.76 20.54
C ALA A 760 -15.42 22.93 19.65
N ARG A 761 -15.46 24.14 20.20
CA ARG A 761 -15.09 25.38 19.51
C ARG A 761 -14.29 26.29 20.43
N LEU A 762 -13.21 26.88 19.92
CA LEU A 762 -12.58 28.05 20.53
C LEU A 762 -13.21 29.32 19.97
N THR A 763 -13.65 30.21 20.84
CA THR A 763 -14.16 31.54 20.48
C THR A 763 -13.24 32.64 20.97
N ASP A 764 -12.99 33.64 20.13
CA ASP A 764 -12.31 34.87 20.54
C ASP A 764 -13.23 35.80 21.37
N ALA A 765 -12.68 36.91 21.87
CA ALA A 765 -13.42 37.87 22.70
C ALA A 765 -14.62 38.55 21.99
N SER A 766 -14.78 38.40 20.68
CA SER A 766 -15.97 38.84 19.93
C SER A 766 -17.06 37.76 19.81
N GLY A 767 -16.80 36.54 20.33
CA GLY A 767 -17.67 35.38 20.20
C GLY A 767 -17.50 34.62 18.87
N ARG A 768 -16.53 35.00 18.04
CA ARG A 768 -16.25 34.35 16.75
C ARG A 768 -15.46 33.06 16.96
N THR A 769 -15.93 31.97 16.37
CA THR A 769 -15.17 30.70 16.31
C THR A 769 -13.87 30.88 15.52
N VAL A 770 -12.72 30.54 16.13
CA VAL A 770 -11.39 30.58 15.50
C VAL A 770 -10.81 29.18 15.23
N ALA A 771 -11.21 28.19 16.03
CA ALA A 771 -10.91 26.78 15.82
C ALA A 771 -12.11 25.94 16.26
N ASP A 772 -12.28 24.78 15.64
CA ASP A 772 -13.40 23.86 15.88
C ASP A 772 -12.96 22.41 15.65
N GLY A 773 -13.73 21.47 16.17
CA GLY A 773 -13.64 20.05 15.85
C GLY A 773 -14.75 19.26 16.53
N TYR A 774 -14.84 17.98 16.23
CA TYR A 774 -15.88 17.11 16.79
C TYR A 774 -15.44 15.64 16.82
N GLU A 775 -16.04 14.86 17.71
CA GLU A 775 -16.02 13.40 17.64
C GLU A 775 -17.38 12.79 17.96
N GLU A 776 -17.59 11.55 17.54
CA GLU A 776 -18.83 10.80 17.75
C GLU A 776 -18.73 9.79 18.90
N VAL A 777 -19.82 9.65 19.65
CA VAL A 777 -20.02 8.68 20.74
C VAL A 777 -21.34 7.95 20.49
N LEU A 778 -21.34 6.63 20.56
CA LEU A 778 -22.55 5.81 20.46
C LEU A 778 -23.23 5.74 21.82
N GLY A 779 -24.39 6.37 21.94
CA GLY A 779 -25.25 6.26 23.12
C GLY A 779 -26.29 5.15 22.93
N LEU A 780 -26.40 4.24 23.89
CA LEU A 780 -27.38 3.16 23.87
C LEU A 780 -28.17 3.12 25.17
N VAL A 781 -29.50 3.06 25.07
CA VAL A 781 -30.39 2.83 26.20
C VAL A 781 -30.29 1.35 26.59
N PRO A 782 -30.00 1.01 27.86
CA PRO A 782 -29.98 -0.37 28.34
C PRO A 782 -31.29 -1.11 28.06
N ASP A 783 -31.17 -2.35 27.63
CA ASP A 783 -32.31 -3.20 27.28
C ASP A 783 -32.85 -3.90 28.54
N GLU A 784 -33.56 -3.14 29.38
CA GLU A 784 -34.14 -3.61 30.65
C GLU A 784 -35.42 -4.46 30.48
N ALA A 785 -35.86 -4.68 29.23
CA ALA A 785 -37.04 -5.46 28.94
C ALA A 785 -36.74 -6.98 28.97
N ALA A 786 -37.70 -7.76 29.48
CA ALA A 786 -37.61 -9.22 29.39
C ALA A 786 -37.55 -9.67 27.93
N LEU A 787 -36.50 -10.44 27.58
CA LEU A 787 -36.33 -11.04 26.26
C LEU A 787 -37.55 -11.94 25.94
N PRO A 788 -38.33 -11.64 24.87
CA PRO A 788 -39.64 -12.23 24.67
C PRO A 788 -39.60 -13.58 23.95
N GLY A 789 -40.73 -14.29 24.04
CA GLY A 789 -40.93 -15.59 23.40
C GLY A 789 -40.47 -16.77 24.26
N ARG A 790 -40.91 -17.96 23.87
CA ARG A 790 -40.49 -19.24 24.43
C ARG A 790 -39.29 -19.74 23.64
N GLY A 791 -38.11 -19.75 24.26
CA GLY A 791 -36.88 -20.20 23.61
C GLY A 791 -36.01 -21.10 24.46
N ALA A 792 -35.05 -21.72 23.79
CA ALA A 792 -34.07 -22.65 24.36
C ALA A 792 -32.68 -22.41 23.71
N ILE A 793 -31.66 -23.08 24.24
CA ILE A 793 -30.29 -23.06 23.70
C ILE A 793 -29.77 -24.47 23.44
N TYR A 794 -29.25 -24.69 22.22
CA TYR A 794 -28.38 -25.82 21.89
C TYR A 794 -26.95 -25.28 21.83
N GLY A 795 -26.19 -25.54 22.90
CA GLY A 795 -24.88 -24.95 23.16
C GLY A 795 -24.06 -25.83 24.10
N GLU A 796 -22.89 -25.34 24.49
CA GLU A 796 -21.99 -26.05 25.40
C GLU A 796 -22.38 -25.83 26.88
N PRO A 797 -21.90 -26.67 27.82
CA PRO A 797 -21.95 -26.37 29.25
C PRO A 797 -21.27 -25.01 29.57
N ASP A 798 -21.89 -24.21 30.45
CA ASP A 798 -21.48 -22.84 30.81
C ASP A 798 -21.50 -21.79 29.65
N ASP A 799 -22.39 -21.96 28.67
CA ASP A 799 -22.49 -21.07 27.50
C ASP A 799 -22.63 -19.56 27.87
N PRO A 800 -21.83 -18.67 27.24
CA PRO A 800 -21.87 -17.23 27.54
C PRO A 800 -23.21 -16.56 27.23
N VAL A 801 -23.96 -17.06 26.23
CA VAL A 801 -25.30 -16.55 25.89
C VAL A 801 -26.31 -16.95 26.96
N ALA A 802 -26.25 -18.18 27.48
CA ALA A 802 -27.11 -18.60 28.59
C ALA A 802 -26.83 -17.79 29.87
N ARG A 803 -25.55 -17.56 30.19
CA ARG A 803 -25.13 -16.70 31.31
C ARG A 803 -25.61 -15.25 31.15
N TYR A 804 -25.47 -14.68 29.96
CA TYR A 804 -25.95 -13.32 29.68
C TYR A 804 -27.47 -13.22 29.76
N TYR A 805 -28.20 -14.16 29.15
CA TYR A 805 -29.66 -14.26 29.22
C TYR A 805 -30.13 -14.32 30.68
N LYS A 806 -29.48 -15.13 31.52
CA LYS A 806 -29.76 -15.21 32.95
C LYS A 806 -29.48 -13.88 33.68
N SER A 807 -28.37 -13.20 33.37
CA SER A 807 -28.04 -11.92 34.02
C SER A 807 -29.03 -10.78 33.70
N VAL A 808 -29.65 -10.78 32.51
CA VAL A 808 -30.60 -9.73 32.11
C VAL A 808 -32.06 -10.08 32.38
N THR A 809 -32.45 -11.36 32.33
CA THR A 809 -33.84 -11.79 32.55
C THR A 809 -34.13 -12.32 33.96
N GLY A 810 -33.10 -12.68 34.72
CA GLY A 810 -33.22 -13.40 35.99
C GLY A 810 -33.69 -14.86 35.85
N ARG A 811 -33.76 -15.41 34.63
CA ARG A 811 -34.27 -16.76 34.33
C ARG A 811 -33.19 -17.61 33.67
N GLU A 812 -33.17 -18.90 33.99
CA GLU A 812 -32.36 -19.85 33.20
C GLU A 812 -32.91 -19.94 31.77
N LEU A 813 -32.01 -20.03 30.79
CA LEU A 813 -32.35 -20.40 29.42
C LEU A 813 -32.30 -21.93 29.34
N PRO A 814 -33.42 -22.64 29.08
CA PRO A 814 -33.41 -24.10 29.09
C PRO A 814 -32.54 -24.65 27.95
N ALA A 815 -31.77 -25.69 28.25
CA ALA A 815 -31.07 -26.48 27.24
C ALA A 815 -32.09 -27.16 26.32
N TYR A 816 -31.85 -27.16 25.02
CA TYR A 816 -32.74 -27.71 24.02
C TYR A 816 -32.88 -29.23 24.13
N ASP A 817 -34.13 -29.72 24.05
CA ASP A 817 -34.47 -31.13 23.97
C ASP A 817 -35.48 -31.31 22.80
N PRO A 818 -35.31 -32.33 21.92
CA PRO A 818 -36.21 -32.53 20.77
C PRO A 818 -37.68 -32.80 21.12
N SER A 819 -37.99 -33.17 22.36
CA SER A 819 -39.36 -33.40 22.85
C SER A 819 -40.09 -32.12 23.29
N MET A 820 -39.42 -30.96 23.29
CA MET A 820 -40.03 -29.69 23.68
C MET A 820 -41.20 -29.29 22.77
N GLU A 821 -42.25 -28.72 23.38
CA GLU A 821 -43.29 -28.00 22.63
C GLU A 821 -42.67 -26.94 21.71
N ARG A 822 -43.41 -26.52 20.67
CA ARG A 822 -42.99 -25.47 19.73
C ARG A 822 -42.34 -24.29 20.46
N LEU A 823 -41.17 -23.90 19.96
CA LEU A 823 -40.44 -22.71 20.39
C LEU A 823 -40.72 -21.55 19.43
N ASP A 824 -40.63 -20.32 19.93
CA ASP A 824 -40.58 -19.14 19.07
C ASP A 824 -39.19 -19.04 18.43
N TRP A 825 -38.15 -19.38 19.19
CA TRP A 825 -36.76 -19.37 18.75
C TRP A 825 -35.88 -20.39 19.47
N LEU A 826 -34.84 -20.87 18.79
CA LEU A 826 -33.81 -21.76 19.32
C LEU A 826 -32.43 -21.17 19.01
N ILE A 827 -31.68 -20.84 20.05
CA ILE A 827 -30.29 -20.37 19.94
C ILE A 827 -29.38 -21.56 19.72
N VAL A 828 -28.45 -21.45 18.77
CA VAL A 828 -27.43 -22.45 18.50
C VAL A 828 -26.06 -21.80 18.57
N THR A 829 -25.24 -22.28 19.52
CA THR A 829 -23.90 -21.72 19.84
C THR A 829 -22.79 -22.77 19.75
N ARG A 830 -23.09 -23.97 19.27
CA ARG A 830 -22.14 -25.07 19.06
C ARG A 830 -22.14 -25.54 17.59
N PRO A 831 -21.07 -26.24 17.15
CA PRO A 831 -21.07 -26.92 15.86
C PRO A 831 -22.19 -27.97 15.76
N ALA A 832 -22.59 -28.30 14.53
CA ALA A 832 -23.65 -29.26 14.26
C ALA A 832 -23.35 -30.67 14.80
N LEU A 833 -22.10 -31.12 14.68
CA LEU A 833 -21.65 -32.41 15.20
C LEU A 833 -20.76 -32.21 16.43
N ASP A 834 -20.51 -33.29 17.18
CA ASP A 834 -19.66 -33.28 18.38
C ASP A 834 -18.17 -33.02 18.05
N GLU A 835 -17.35 -32.79 19.08
CA GLU A 835 -15.93 -32.45 18.93
C GLU A 835 -15.15 -33.48 18.09
N ALA A 836 -14.32 -32.99 17.17
CA ALA A 836 -13.58 -33.83 16.24
C ALA A 836 -12.47 -34.63 16.94
N THR A 837 -12.51 -35.94 16.76
CA THR A 837 -11.59 -36.93 17.34
C THR A 837 -10.47 -37.30 16.35
N PRO A 838 -9.30 -37.80 16.81
CA PRO A 838 -8.24 -38.24 15.90
C PRO A 838 -8.74 -39.33 14.95
N ILE A 839 -8.47 -39.22 13.65
CA ILE A 839 -8.92 -40.22 12.67
C ILE A 839 -8.20 -41.56 12.92
N PRO A 840 -8.92 -42.67 13.19
CA PRO A 840 -8.28 -43.97 13.39
C PRO A 840 -7.51 -44.47 12.16
N VAL A 841 -6.34 -45.06 12.38
CA VAL A 841 -5.38 -45.48 11.33
C VAL A 841 -6.02 -46.35 10.23
N GLY A 842 -7.01 -47.18 10.58
CA GLY A 842 -7.71 -48.07 9.66
C GLY A 842 -8.59 -47.39 8.60
N TYR A 843 -8.82 -46.08 8.70
CA TYR A 843 -9.59 -45.32 7.70
C TYR A 843 -8.73 -44.53 6.72
N PHE A 844 -7.41 -44.59 6.84
CA PHE A 844 -6.53 -44.11 5.78
C PHE A 844 -6.29 -45.21 4.73
N ASP A 845 -6.14 -44.83 3.46
CA ASP A 845 -5.95 -45.77 2.35
C ASP A 845 -4.55 -46.40 2.35
N ASN A 846 -4.37 -47.38 3.24
CA ASN A 846 -3.14 -48.15 3.37
C ASN A 846 -3.11 -49.39 2.46
N ALA A 847 -4.02 -49.52 1.49
CA ALA A 847 -4.22 -50.76 0.72
C ALA A 847 -3.14 -51.00 -0.35
N SER A 848 -2.41 -49.96 -0.76
CA SER A 848 -1.38 -49.99 -1.81
C SER A 848 0.01 -49.51 -1.34
N GLY A 849 0.14 -49.13 -0.07
CA GLY A 849 1.34 -48.53 0.52
C GLY A 849 0.96 -47.74 1.78
N PRO A 850 1.88 -46.94 2.34
CA PRO A 850 1.57 -45.99 3.41
C PRO A 850 0.56 -44.93 2.94
N ALA A 851 -0.41 -44.60 3.80
CA ALA A 851 -1.48 -43.65 3.51
C ALA A 851 -1.05 -42.26 3.01
N PHE A 852 0.07 -41.75 3.52
CA PHE A 852 0.61 -40.43 3.19
C PHE A 852 2.02 -40.54 2.63
N ARG A 853 2.24 -39.89 1.48
CA ARG A 853 3.56 -39.39 1.10
C ARG A 853 3.85 -38.15 1.93
N VAL A 854 5.04 -38.09 2.54
CA VAL A 854 5.47 -36.93 3.32
C VAL A 854 6.69 -36.31 2.66
N THR A 855 6.57 -35.09 2.14
CA THR A 855 7.71 -34.33 1.63
C THR A 855 8.23 -33.41 2.73
N TRP A 856 9.48 -33.58 3.13
CA TRP A 856 10.13 -32.83 4.20
C TRP A 856 11.06 -31.75 3.62
N PHE A 857 11.21 -30.65 4.36
CA PHE A 857 12.00 -29.50 3.98
C PHE A 857 12.92 -29.09 5.15
N HIS A 858 14.16 -28.72 4.84
CA HIS A 858 15.15 -28.28 5.82
C HIS A 858 14.89 -26.88 6.38
N ASP A 859 13.96 -26.15 5.77
CA ASP A 859 13.52 -24.81 6.17
C ASP A 859 12.05 -24.83 6.60
N ASN A 860 11.61 -23.73 7.23
CA ASN A 860 10.25 -23.60 7.76
C ASN A 860 9.19 -23.16 6.73
N ASP A 861 9.52 -22.99 5.45
CA ASP A 861 8.64 -22.33 4.46
C ASP A 861 8.67 -23.00 3.06
N ILE A 862 8.94 -24.31 3.02
CA ILE A 862 8.81 -25.19 1.84
C ILE A 862 9.75 -24.81 0.66
N PHE A 863 10.93 -24.23 0.95
CA PHE A 863 11.87 -23.81 -0.12
C PHE A 863 13.00 -24.81 -0.41
N ALA A 864 13.46 -25.56 0.60
CA ALA A 864 14.64 -26.42 0.55
C ALA A 864 14.28 -27.88 0.88
N PRO A 865 13.85 -28.69 -0.12
CA PRO A 865 13.43 -30.07 0.12
C PRO A 865 14.58 -30.94 0.67
N ALA A 866 14.30 -31.60 1.79
CA ALA A 866 15.18 -32.57 2.45
C ALA A 866 15.03 -33.99 1.87
N GLY A 867 13.83 -34.32 1.37
CA GLY A 867 13.50 -35.61 0.79
C GLY A 867 12.05 -36.02 1.09
N THR A 868 11.72 -37.27 0.79
CA THR A 868 10.38 -37.83 1.04
C THR A 868 10.45 -39.04 1.96
N SER A 869 9.59 -39.07 2.98
CA SER A 869 9.28 -40.27 3.75
C SER A 869 7.77 -40.58 3.66
N SER A 870 7.22 -41.37 4.57
CA SER A 870 5.87 -41.91 4.45
C SER A 870 5.22 -42.19 5.80
N ASP A 871 3.94 -41.84 5.96
CA ASP A 871 3.16 -42.02 7.19
C ASP A 871 1.88 -42.83 6.94
N ASN A 872 1.46 -43.62 7.93
CA ASN A 872 0.18 -44.37 7.88
C ASN A 872 -0.99 -43.58 8.47
N CYS A 873 -0.72 -42.46 9.15
CA CYS A 873 -1.69 -41.52 9.72
C CYS A 873 -1.00 -40.18 10.04
N LEU A 874 -1.78 -39.11 10.13
CA LEU A 874 -1.31 -37.80 10.59
C LEU A 874 -1.75 -37.55 12.03
N ASP A 875 -1.01 -38.10 12.98
CA ASP A 875 -1.07 -37.75 14.41
C ASP A 875 0.37 -37.66 14.95
N ARG A 876 0.95 -36.46 14.87
CA ARG A 876 2.35 -36.20 15.24
C ARG A 876 2.44 -35.23 16.41
N ARG A 877 3.23 -35.59 17.41
CA ARG A 877 3.74 -34.69 18.44
C ARG A 877 5.26 -34.67 18.39
N PHE A 878 5.82 -33.53 17.99
CA PHE A 878 7.24 -33.27 17.97
C PHE A 878 7.68 -32.77 19.34
N VAL A 879 8.81 -33.29 19.83
CA VAL A 879 9.33 -33.01 21.18
C VAL A 879 10.71 -32.39 21.04
N GLY A 880 10.96 -31.27 21.72
CA GLY A 880 12.28 -30.63 21.73
C GLY A 880 13.38 -31.60 22.16
N GLY A 881 14.48 -31.60 21.42
CA GLY A 881 15.59 -32.54 21.56
C GLY A 881 15.45 -33.84 20.75
N ALA A 882 14.25 -34.18 20.26
CA ALA A 882 14.04 -35.34 19.41
C ALA A 882 14.26 -35.00 17.92
N GLN A 883 14.59 -36.02 17.13
CA GLN A 883 14.62 -35.93 15.67
C GLN A 883 13.19 -36.17 15.13
N PRO A 884 12.59 -35.27 14.33
CA PRO A 884 11.20 -35.41 13.89
C PRO A 884 11.01 -36.45 12.77
N ASP A 885 12.00 -36.60 11.88
CA ASP A 885 12.13 -37.61 10.84
C ASP A 885 13.64 -37.82 10.55
N PRO A 886 14.11 -39.02 10.13
CA PRO A 886 15.51 -39.24 9.76
C PRO A 886 16.12 -38.22 8.77
N LEU A 887 15.32 -37.57 7.93
CA LEU A 887 15.74 -36.53 6.98
C LEU A 887 15.98 -35.15 7.62
N ILE A 888 15.42 -34.88 8.81
CA ILE A 888 15.43 -33.57 9.46
C ILE A 888 16.24 -33.64 10.77
N PRO A 889 17.26 -32.78 10.99
CA PRO A 889 17.99 -32.77 12.25
C PRO A 889 17.16 -32.32 13.45
N ALA A 890 17.48 -32.84 14.64
CA ALA A 890 16.81 -32.42 15.88
C ALA A 890 17.00 -30.92 16.17
N ASN A 891 15.99 -30.29 16.79
CA ASN A 891 15.93 -28.86 17.14
C ASN A 891 16.04 -27.86 15.99
N GLN A 892 16.04 -28.29 14.73
CA GLN A 892 15.91 -27.38 13.60
C GLN A 892 14.45 -27.01 13.37
N GLU A 893 14.25 -25.82 12.80
CA GLU A 893 12.97 -25.50 12.17
C GLU A 893 12.80 -26.35 10.91
N PHE A 894 11.56 -26.69 10.56
CA PHE A 894 11.27 -27.47 9.37
C PHE A 894 9.84 -27.20 8.87
N SER A 895 9.57 -27.66 7.66
CA SER A 895 8.23 -27.75 7.11
C SER A 895 8.03 -29.10 6.43
N ALA A 896 6.78 -29.51 6.32
CA ALA A 896 6.41 -30.80 5.76
C ALA A 896 5.07 -30.72 5.01
N ILE A 897 4.94 -31.51 3.95
CA ILE A 897 3.68 -31.70 3.22
C ILE A 897 3.29 -33.17 3.30
N TRP A 898 2.18 -33.47 3.97
CA TRP A 898 1.49 -34.76 3.89
C TRP A 898 0.50 -34.71 2.73
N GLU A 899 0.64 -35.63 1.77
CA GLU A 899 -0.31 -35.86 0.69
C GLU A 899 -0.79 -37.30 0.76
N GLY A 900 -2.10 -37.52 0.89
CA GLY A 900 -2.66 -38.85 1.07
C GLY A 900 -4.17 -38.90 0.93
N THR A 901 -4.72 -40.09 1.09
CA THR A 901 -6.13 -40.37 0.84
C THR A 901 -6.73 -41.13 2.03
N LEU A 902 -7.93 -40.75 2.46
CA LEU A 902 -8.73 -41.51 3.43
C LEU A 902 -9.92 -42.19 2.76
N VAL A 903 -10.46 -43.22 3.40
CA VAL A 903 -11.63 -43.97 2.95
C VAL A 903 -12.77 -43.74 3.92
N ALA A 904 -13.86 -43.12 3.45
CA ALA A 904 -15.03 -42.87 4.28
C ALA A 904 -15.74 -44.20 4.64
N PRO A 905 -15.91 -44.56 5.93
CA PRO A 905 -16.49 -45.86 6.30
C PRO A 905 -18.01 -45.94 6.14
N GLU A 906 -18.70 -44.80 6.13
CA GLU A 906 -20.15 -44.68 6.07
C GLU A 906 -20.54 -43.48 5.20
N SER A 907 -21.74 -43.50 4.63
CA SER A 907 -22.26 -42.36 3.87
C SER A 907 -22.85 -41.34 4.84
N GLY A 908 -22.47 -40.07 4.73
CA GLY A 908 -23.05 -39.01 5.54
C GLY A 908 -22.18 -37.79 5.70
N ASN A 909 -22.64 -36.90 6.58
CA ASN A 909 -21.97 -35.65 6.93
C ASN A 909 -20.90 -35.87 7.99
N TYR A 910 -19.66 -35.53 7.66
CA TYR A 910 -18.51 -35.49 8.56
C TYR A 910 -18.18 -34.04 8.92
N LEU A 911 -17.61 -33.81 10.10
CA LEU A 911 -16.64 -32.72 10.27
C LEU A 911 -15.26 -33.33 10.01
N ILE A 912 -14.41 -32.68 9.22
CA ILE A 912 -13.00 -33.08 9.04
C ILE A 912 -12.11 -31.85 9.20
N GLY A 913 -10.94 -32.04 9.77
CA GLY A 913 -10.10 -30.91 10.14
C GLY A 913 -8.73 -31.28 10.68
N ILE A 914 -8.08 -30.28 11.27
CA ILE A 914 -6.75 -30.39 11.83
C ILE A 914 -6.62 -29.64 13.14
N ASN A 915 -6.04 -30.31 14.14
CA ASN A 915 -5.62 -29.73 15.41
C ASN A 915 -4.10 -29.52 15.35
N THR A 916 -3.65 -28.31 15.67
CA THR A 916 -2.23 -27.93 15.62
C THR A 916 -1.89 -26.91 16.70
N ASP A 917 -0.62 -26.73 17.01
CA ASP A 917 -0.11 -25.55 17.74
C ASP A 917 0.98 -24.77 16.97
N ARG A 918 1.20 -25.12 15.69
CA ARG A 918 2.12 -24.44 14.75
C ARG A 918 1.41 -24.13 13.44
N GLY A 919 2.14 -23.57 12.46
CA GLY A 919 1.61 -23.14 11.18
C GLY A 919 1.05 -24.30 10.35
N VAL A 920 -0.13 -24.10 9.74
CA VAL A 920 -0.79 -25.15 8.94
C VAL A 920 -1.52 -24.57 7.72
N ARG A 921 -1.53 -25.33 6.62
CA ARG A 921 -2.53 -25.18 5.56
C ARG A 921 -3.11 -26.56 5.20
N MET A 922 -4.43 -26.69 5.19
CA MET A 922 -5.11 -27.97 4.92
C MET A 922 -6.10 -27.84 3.76
N GLU A 923 -6.04 -28.81 2.84
CA GLU A 923 -7.02 -29.03 1.77
C GLU A 923 -7.69 -30.39 1.90
N VAL A 924 -8.98 -30.44 1.55
CA VAL A 924 -9.81 -31.65 1.46
C VAL A 924 -10.54 -31.60 0.11
N LYS A 925 -10.43 -32.63 -0.72
CA LYS A 925 -10.94 -32.63 -2.12
C LYS A 925 -10.53 -31.38 -2.92
N GLY A 926 -9.33 -30.83 -2.65
CA GLY A 926 -8.81 -29.59 -3.26
C GLY A 926 -9.40 -28.28 -2.72
N GLN A 927 -10.30 -28.33 -1.72
CA GLN A 927 -10.81 -27.14 -1.04
C GLN A 927 -9.95 -26.84 0.19
N ARG A 928 -9.34 -25.63 0.24
CA ARG A 928 -8.61 -25.13 1.42
C ARG A 928 -9.59 -24.85 2.57
N ILE A 929 -9.40 -25.52 3.70
CA ILE A 929 -10.24 -25.36 4.91
C ILE A 929 -9.49 -24.76 6.11
N ALA A 930 -8.15 -24.79 6.09
CA ALA A 930 -7.31 -24.10 7.06
C ALA A 930 -6.16 -23.42 6.31
N ASP A 931 -5.87 -22.17 6.65
CA ASP A 931 -4.73 -21.41 6.12
C ASP A 931 -4.27 -20.42 7.20
N ASP A 932 -3.46 -20.92 8.12
CA ASP A 932 -2.85 -20.15 9.21
C ASP A 932 -1.37 -20.54 9.34
N TRP A 933 -0.59 -20.08 8.37
CA TRP A 933 0.84 -20.39 8.25
C TRP A 933 1.72 -19.69 9.30
N GLY A 934 1.15 -18.71 10.02
CA GLY A 934 1.82 -17.98 11.10
C GLY A 934 1.55 -18.52 12.50
N ASN A 935 0.66 -19.52 12.64
CA ASN A 935 0.18 -19.98 13.94
C ASN A 935 1.30 -20.45 14.89
N ASN A 936 1.16 -20.09 16.16
CA ASN A 936 2.06 -20.43 17.27
C ASN A 936 1.33 -20.76 18.59
N LYS A 937 0.01 -20.97 18.52
CA LYS A 937 -0.89 -21.27 19.65
C LYS A 937 -1.77 -22.47 19.28
N GLU A 938 -2.40 -23.09 20.28
CA GLU A 938 -3.34 -24.18 20.01
C GLU A 938 -4.53 -23.70 19.16
N ALA A 939 -4.81 -24.43 18.08
CA ALA A 939 -5.89 -24.15 17.14
C ALA A 939 -6.51 -25.45 16.64
N SER A 940 -7.80 -25.40 16.34
CA SER A 940 -8.55 -26.45 15.66
C SER A 940 -9.27 -25.83 14.47
N PHE A 941 -9.11 -26.41 13.29
CA PHE A 941 -9.76 -25.98 12.06
C PHE A 941 -10.54 -27.17 11.51
N THR A 942 -11.87 -27.14 11.60
CA THR A 942 -12.75 -28.18 11.06
C THR A 942 -13.69 -27.61 10.00
N SER A 943 -14.15 -28.46 9.10
CA SER A 943 -15.15 -28.09 8.09
C SER A 943 -16.08 -29.26 7.75
N PRO A 944 -17.34 -28.96 7.41
CA PRO A 944 -18.34 -29.96 7.03
C PRO A 944 -18.10 -30.52 5.63
N PHE A 945 -18.19 -31.84 5.46
CA PHE A 945 -18.22 -32.51 4.16
C PHE A 945 -19.15 -33.71 4.17
N TYR A 946 -19.93 -33.89 3.10
CA TYR A 946 -20.60 -35.15 2.82
C TYR A 946 -19.64 -36.10 2.08
N PHE A 947 -19.52 -37.34 2.57
CA PHE A 947 -18.81 -38.42 1.90
C PHE A 947 -19.75 -39.61 1.62
N GLU A 948 -19.49 -40.36 0.55
CA GLU A 948 -20.13 -41.65 0.32
C GLU A 948 -19.33 -42.79 0.94
N LYS A 949 -20.01 -43.86 1.38
CA LYS A 949 -19.35 -45.06 1.92
C LYS A 949 -18.40 -45.68 0.89
N GLY A 950 -17.12 -45.79 1.26
CA GLY A 950 -16.04 -46.26 0.42
C GLY A 950 -15.43 -45.19 -0.49
N GLU A 951 -15.90 -43.94 -0.41
CA GLU A 951 -15.29 -42.82 -1.14
C GLU A 951 -13.84 -42.61 -0.67
N LYS A 952 -12.95 -42.45 -1.65
CA LYS A 952 -11.57 -42.02 -1.45
C LYS A 952 -11.52 -40.50 -1.44
N VAL A 953 -11.10 -39.92 -0.33
CA VAL A 953 -11.06 -38.48 -0.09
C VAL A 953 -9.62 -38.03 0.02
N ASP A 954 -9.18 -37.20 -0.93
CA ASP A 954 -7.82 -36.67 -0.96
C ASP A 954 -7.63 -35.54 0.06
N ILE A 955 -6.51 -35.62 0.78
CA ILE A 955 -6.10 -34.72 1.86
C ILE A 955 -4.68 -34.24 1.58
N MET A 956 -4.48 -32.92 1.61
CA MET A 956 -3.15 -32.32 1.69
C MET A 956 -3.04 -31.48 2.96
N VAL A 957 -1.99 -31.71 3.74
CA VAL A 957 -1.62 -30.86 4.88
C VAL A 957 -0.19 -30.37 4.70
N GLN A 958 -0.05 -29.05 4.55
CA GLN A 958 1.21 -28.35 4.73
C GLN A 958 1.35 -27.96 6.20
N TYR A 959 2.53 -28.12 6.78
CA TYR A 959 2.85 -27.80 8.17
C TYR A 959 4.17 -27.06 8.28
N ARG A 960 4.24 -26.13 9.22
CA ARG A 960 5.41 -25.27 9.48
C ARG A 960 5.72 -25.26 10.95
N GLN A 961 6.96 -25.59 11.31
CA GLN A 961 7.42 -25.62 12.69
C GLN A 961 8.66 -24.74 12.89
N THR A 962 8.48 -23.68 13.67
CA THR A 962 9.49 -22.66 14.03
C THR A 962 9.97 -22.80 15.49
N ARG A 963 9.68 -23.94 16.13
CA ARG A 963 10.09 -24.25 17.51
C ARG A 963 10.49 -25.73 17.63
N PRO A 964 11.34 -26.11 18.60
CA PRO A 964 11.77 -27.51 18.76
C PRO A 964 10.63 -28.51 19.02
N ASP A 965 9.50 -28.06 19.57
CA ASP A 965 8.29 -28.82 19.82
C ASP A 965 7.13 -28.35 18.92
N GLY A 966 6.11 -29.20 18.79
CA GLY A 966 4.86 -28.87 18.09
C GLY A 966 3.92 -30.08 17.99
N LYS A 967 2.67 -29.86 17.61
CA LYS A 967 1.67 -30.91 17.34
C LYS A 967 0.94 -30.64 16.03
N VAL A 968 0.63 -31.71 15.30
CA VAL A 968 -0.23 -31.68 14.11
C VAL A 968 -1.00 -33.00 14.03
N ARG A 969 -2.32 -32.91 13.95
CA ARG A 969 -3.22 -34.06 14.02
C ARG A 969 -4.44 -33.86 13.14
N LEU A 970 -4.65 -34.76 12.20
CA LEU A 970 -5.89 -34.85 11.44
C LEU A 970 -7.02 -35.39 12.33
N VAL A 971 -8.16 -34.72 12.31
CA VAL A 971 -9.33 -35.05 13.15
C VAL A 971 -10.60 -35.12 12.32
N TRP A 972 -11.58 -35.90 12.80
CA TRP A 972 -12.92 -35.94 12.23
C TRP A 972 -14.02 -36.17 13.28
N THR A 973 -15.25 -35.89 12.88
CA THR A 973 -16.47 -36.36 13.55
C THR A 973 -17.25 -37.17 12.53
N MET A 974 -17.64 -38.40 12.88
CA MET A 974 -18.39 -39.29 11.98
C MET A 974 -19.88 -38.92 11.93
N PRO A 975 -20.61 -39.29 10.86
CA PRO A 975 -22.06 -39.16 10.78
C PRO A 975 -22.75 -39.80 12.00
N GLY A 976 -23.82 -39.18 12.48
CA GLY A 976 -24.68 -39.76 13.53
C GLY A 976 -24.07 -39.87 14.93
N THR A 977 -22.90 -39.29 15.20
CA THR A 977 -22.24 -39.36 16.52
C THR A 977 -22.72 -38.34 17.55
N SER A 978 -23.50 -37.33 17.12
CA SER A 978 -24.05 -36.26 17.97
C SER A 978 -25.19 -36.74 18.87
N GLU A 979 -25.19 -36.32 20.14
CA GLU A 979 -26.27 -36.60 21.11
C GLU A 979 -27.67 -36.21 20.59
N ILE A 980 -27.77 -35.07 19.90
CA ILE A 980 -28.96 -34.64 19.17
C ILE A 980 -28.63 -34.60 17.68
N ALA A 981 -29.34 -35.40 16.87
CA ALA A 981 -29.17 -35.41 15.42
C ALA A 981 -29.40 -34.00 14.82
N PRO A 982 -28.50 -33.45 13.99
CA PRO A 982 -28.62 -32.09 13.46
C PRO A 982 -29.89 -31.89 12.64
N GLU A 983 -30.32 -32.93 11.92
CA GLU A 983 -31.58 -32.95 11.18
C GLU A 983 -32.76 -32.65 12.10
N SER A 984 -32.78 -33.17 13.34
CA SER A 984 -33.87 -32.91 14.29
C SER A 984 -33.92 -31.47 14.81
N VAL A 985 -32.79 -30.76 14.80
CA VAL A 985 -32.72 -29.32 15.11
C VAL A 985 -33.26 -28.52 13.92
N VAL A 986 -32.84 -28.87 12.70
CA VAL A 986 -33.35 -28.26 11.46
C VAL A 986 -34.85 -28.49 11.29
N ASP A 987 -35.35 -29.68 11.65
CA ASP A 987 -36.77 -30.03 11.54
C ASP A 987 -37.68 -29.16 12.40
N ARG A 988 -37.17 -28.52 13.47
CA ARG A 988 -37.94 -27.52 14.25
C ARG A 988 -38.37 -26.34 13.37
N ALA A 989 -37.46 -25.80 12.58
CA ALA A 989 -37.81 -24.76 11.61
C ALA A 989 -38.73 -25.30 10.52
N VAL A 990 -38.36 -26.44 9.91
CA VAL A 990 -39.08 -26.99 8.77
C VAL A 990 -40.53 -27.35 9.14
N SER A 991 -40.73 -28.06 10.25
CA SER A 991 -41.97 -28.76 10.58
C SER A 991 -42.90 -28.00 11.53
N ASP A 992 -42.41 -27.20 12.48
CA ASP A 992 -43.28 -26.47 13.44
C ASP A 992 -43.17 -24.94 13.42
N GLY A 993 -42.19 -24.38 12.71
CA GLY A 993 -42.03 -22.94 12.53
C GLY A 993 -41.26 -22.24 13.64
N THR A 994 -40.39 -22.96 14.34
CA THR A 994 -39.36 -22.39 15.23
C THR A 994 -38.36 -21.55 14.42
N THR A 995 -37.92 -20.38 14.94
CA THR A 995 -36.79 -19.64 14.34
C THR A 995 -35.45 -20.16 14.86
N LEU A 996 -34.55 -20.63 13.99
CA LEU A 996 -33.18 -21.00 14.40
C LEU A 996 -32.26 -19.77 14.38
N LEU A 997 -31.48 -19.60 15.44
CA LEU A 997 -30.53 -18.50 15.61
C LEU A 997 -29.11 -19.09 15.70
N LEU A 998 -28.43 -19.23 14.56
CA LEU A 998 -27.07 -19.78 14.49
C LEU A 998 -26.05 -18.67 14.79
N LEU A 999 -25.66 -18.56 16.06
CA LEU A 999 -24.83 -17.46 16.57
C LEU A 999 -23.34 -17.81 16.66
N LYS A 1000 -22.98 -19.09 16.52
CA LYS A 1000 -21.59 -19.57 16.47
C LYS A 1000 -21.49 -20.83 15.61
N SER A 1001 -20.36 -20.99 14.93
CA SER A 1001 -20.08 -22.06 13.96
C SER A 1001 -21.18 -22.35 12.92
N PRO A 1002 -21.85 -21.33 12.33
CA PRO A 1002 -22.95 -21.55 11.40
C PRO A 1002 -22.55 -22.31 10.13
N GLU A 1003 -21.27 -22.27 9.72
CA GLU A 1003 -20.74 -23.02 8.58
C GLU A 1003 -20.97 -24.53 8.73
N SER A 1004 -20.79 -25.08 9.93
CA SER A 1004 -21.02 -26.50 10.22
C SER A 1004 -22.47 -26.95 10.02
N TRP A 1005 -23.42 -26.01 10.11
CA TRP A 1005 -24.86 -26.25 9.97
C TRP A 1005 -25.35 -26.14 8.52
N MET A 1006 -24.62 -25.46 7.63
CA MET A 1006 -25.07 -25.18 6.26
C MET A 1006 -25.33 -26.45 5.44
N GLN A 1007 -24.56 -27.53 5.68
CA GLN A 1007 -24.77 -28.82 5.00
C GLN A 1007 -26.10 -29.51 5.35
N PHE A 1008 -26.69 -29.20 6.51
CA PHE A 1008 -27.99 -29.74 6.94
C PHE A 1008 -29.14 -28.83 6.51
N LEU A 1009 -28.92 -27.51 6.51
CA LEU A 1009 -29.91 -26.52 6.08
C LEU A 1009 -30.14 -26.48 4.57
N ASN A 1010 -29.07 -26.61 3.77
CA ASN A 1010 -29.17 -26.46 2.32
C ASN A 1010 -30.06 -27.53 1.65
N PRO A 1011 -29.98 -28.83 2.00
CA PRO A 1011 -30.90 -29.84 1.47
C PRO A 1011 -32.33 -29.70 2.03
N ALA A 1012 -32.48 -29.31 3.30
CA ALA A 1012 -33.79 -29.27 3.98
C ALA A 1012 -34.66 -28.07 3.57
N ALA A 1013 -34.04 -26.94 3.21
CA ALA A 1013 -34.74 -25.69 2.94
C ALA A 1013 -34.36 -24.99 1.62
N GLY A 1014 -33.36 -25.51 0.88
CA GLY A 1014 -32.96 -24.92 -0.39
C GLY A 1014 -32.38 -23.52 -0.26
N ILE A 1015 -31.68 -23.21 0.84
CA ILE A 1015 -31.24 -21.85 1.19
C ILE A 1015 -30.22 -21.23 0.22
N GLY A 1016 -29.73 -22.00 -0.76
CA GLY A 1016 -28.83 -21.51 -1.80
C GLY A 1016 -27.38 -21.31 -1.33
N TYR A 1017 -26.93 -22.08 -0.33
CA TYR A 1017 -25.52 -22.05 0.12
C TYR A 1017 -24.63 -22.82 -0.88
N GLU A 1018 -23.59 -22.14 -1.37
CA GLU A 1018 -22.57 -22.70 -2.27
C GLU A 1018 -21.28 -23.07 -1.53
N SER A 1019 -20.73 -22.12 -0.75
CA SER A 1019 -19.41 -22.24 -0.09
C SER A 1019 -19.17 -21.09 0.90
N ASN A 1020 -18.06 -21.13 1.62
CA ASN A 1020 -17.56 -20.02 2.44
C ASN A 1020 -16.10 -19.68 2.11
N PHE A 1021 -15.61 -18.55 2.63
CA PHE A 1021 -14.20 -18.16 2.60
C PHE A 1021 -13.80 -17.46 3.90
N THR A 1022 -12.56 -17.64 4.36
CA THR A 1022 -11.95 -16.82 5.41
C THR A 1022 -11.57 -15.45 4.87
N VAL A 1023 -11.76 -14.40 5.67
CA VAL A 1023 -11.33 -13.03 5.34
C VAL A 1023 -9.80 -12.92 5.23
N GLY A 1024 -9.05 -13.63 6.07
CA GLY A 1024 -7.58 -13.70 6.01
C GLY A 1024 -6.87 -12.64 6.87
N THR A 1025 -5.60 -12.87 7.14
CA THR A 1025 -4.77 -12.11 8.10
C THR A 1025 -4.24 -10.78 7.58
N ASP A 1026 -4.19 -10.62 6.26
CA ASP A 1026 -3.25 -9.69 5.65
C ASP A 1026 -3.84 -8.27 5.63
N TRP A 1027 -3.32 -7.44 6.52
CA TRP A 1027 -3.61 -6.01 6.59
C TRP A 1027 -5.11 -5.72 6.72
N VAL A 1028 -5.80 -6.37 7.65
CA VAL A 1028 -7.28 -6.34 7.70
C VAL A 1028 -7.85 -4.93 7.90
N GLY A 1029 -8.87 -4.59 7.11
CA GLY A 1029 -9.67 -3.38 7.22
C GLY A 1029 -10.85 -3.42 6.24
N GLY A 1030 -11.84 -2.54 6.41
CA GLY A 1030 -12.93 -2.39 5.42
C GLY A 1030 -13.62 -3.70 5.02
N VAL A 1031 -13.76 -4.64 5.97
CA VAL A 1031 -14.17 -6.03 5.70
C VAL A 1031 -15.69 -6.18 5.70
N HIS A 1032 -16.35 -5.59 6.70
CA HIS A 1032 -17.75 -5.83 6.99
C HIS A 1032 -18.58 -4.56 6.81
N PHE A 1033 -19.84 -4.74 6.40
CA PHE A 1033 -20.82 -3.67 6.22
C PHE A 1033 -22.21 -4.20 6.50
N VAL A 1034 -23.13 -3.30 6.86
CA VAL A 1034 -24.52 -3.60 7.22
C VAL A 1034 -25.50 -2.78 6.40
N THR A 1035 -26.67 -3.36 6.14
CA THR A 1035 -27.85 -2.68 5.60
C THR A 1035 -28.91 -2.48 6.70
N ASP A 1036 -29.90 -1.63 6.45
CA ASP A 1036 -31.03 -1.47 7.37
C ASP A 1036 -31.79 -2.79 7.58
N HIS A 1037 -31.98 -3.14 8.86
CA HIS A 1037 -32.71 -4.34 9.28
C HIS A 1037 -33.21 -4.15 10.73
N PRO A 1038 -34.41 -4.64 11.10
CA PRO A 1038 -34.93 -4.50 12.47
C PRO A 1038 -33.99 -5.02 13.58
N VAL A 1039 -33.12 -6.00 13.29
CA VAL A 1039 -32.13 -6.51 14.25
C VAL A 1039 -31.04 -5.48 14.60
N LEU A 1040 -30.83 -4.47 13.74
CA LEU A 1040 -29.85 -3.40 13.92
C LEU A 1040 -30.50 -2.11 14.48
N SER A 1041 -31.74 -2.17 14.95
CA SER A 1041 -32.43 -1.00 15.53
C SER A 1041 -31.63 -0.37 16.68
N GLY A 1042 -31.36 0.93 16.57
CA GLY A 1042 -30.51 1.71 17.49
C GLY A 1042 -29.01 1.68 17.18
N LEU A 1043 -28.58 0.94 16.15
CA LEU A 1043 -27.18 0.87 15.69
C LEU A 1043 -27.01 1.53 14.30
N PRO A 1044 -25.79 1.96 13.91
CA PRO A 1044 -25.57 2.60 12.61
C PRO A 1044 -25.76 1.62 11.43
N VAL A 1045 -26.78 1.86 10.58
CA VAL A 1045 -27.12 1.03 9.41
C VAL A 1045 -26.69 1.66 8.08
N ASN A 1046 -26.74 0.89 6.99
CA ASN A 1046 -26.38 1.32 5.63
C ASN A 1046 -24.94 1.88 5.52
N THR A 1047 -24.02 1.25 6.25
CA THR A 1047 -22.64 1.71 6.45
C THR A 1047 -21.70 0.52 6.62
N ALA A 1048 -20.41 0.77 6.42
CA ALA A 1048 -19.35 -0.12 6.86
C ALA A 1048 -19.31 -0.25 8.39
N MET A 1049 -19.00 -1.44 8.88
CA MET A 1049 -18.89 -1.72 10.31
C MET A 1049 -17.55 -1.19 10.86
N ASN A 1050 -17.50 0.11 11.15
CA ASN A 1050 -16.34 0.81 11.72
C ASN A 1050 -16.30 0.65 13.27
N TRP A 1051 -15.62 1.56 13.98
CA TRP A 1051 -15.51 1.61 15.44
C TRP A 1051 -16.80 1.34 16.25
N PRO A 1052 -18.04 1.70 15.81
CA PRO A 1052 -19.26 1.37 16.58
C PRO A 1052 -19.52 -0.14 16.67
N TYR A 1053 -18.82 -0.95 15.87
CA TYR A 1053 -18.95 -2.39 15.78
C TYR A 1053 -17.67 -3.13 16.21
N GLN A 1054 -16.69 -2.45 16.81
CA GLN A 1054 -15.33 -2.98 17.02
C GLN A 1054 -15.28 -4.35 17.69
N GLU A 1055 -16.09 -4.63 18.71
CA GLU A 1055 -16.12 -5.95 19.37
C GLU A 1055 -16.76 -7.06 18.52
N LEU A 1056 -17.69 -6.71 17.61
CA LEU A 1056 -18.39 -7.63 16.69
C LEU A 1056 -17.54 -8.02 15.48
N VAL A 1057 -16.66 -7.11 15.03
CA VAL A 1057 -15.71 -7.35 13.91
C VAL A 1057 -14.27 -7.61 14.39
N LYS A 1058 -14.07 -7.74 15.71
CA LYS A 1058 -12.79 -8.10 16.33
C LYS A 1058 -12.30 -9.44 15.81
N GLU A 1059 -10.98 -9.55 15.62
CA GLU A 1059 -10.37 -10.71 14.96
C GLU A 1059 -11.00 -10.94 13.58
N GLY A 1060 -11.18 -9.84 12.81
CA GLY A 1060 -11.77 -9.86 11.48
C GLY A 1060 -11.07 -10.84 10.52
N ASN A 1061 -9.81 -11.17 10.77
CA ASN A 1061 -9.01 -12.13 10.02
C ASN A 1061 -9.54 -13.58 10.05
N SER A 1062 -10.09 -14.03 11.18
CA SER A 1062 -10.63 -15.38 11.34
C SER A 1062 -12.11 -15.49 10.93
N ARG A 1063 -12.74 -14.40 10.48
CA ARG A 1063 -14.16 -14.37 10.13
C ARG A 1063 -14.42 -15.00 8.76
N LEU A 1064 -15.62 -15.53 8.61
CA LEU A 1064 -16.09 -16.20 7.39
C LEU A 1064 -17.09 -15.33 6.63
N GLY A 1065 -16.99 -15.29 5.31
CA GLY A 1065 -18.02 -14.80 4.40
C GLY A 1065 -18.68 -15.97 3.66
N PHE A 1066 -20.02 -16.02 3.64
CA PHE A 1066 -20.76 -17.10 2.98
C PHE A 1066 -21.24 -16.69 1.58
N LYS A 1067 -21.04 -17.58 0.60
CA LYS A 1067 -21.67 -17.47 -0.72
C LYS A 1067 -23.01 -18.18 -0.65
N ILE A 1068 -24.04 -17.40 -0.35
CA ILE A 1068 -25.44 -17.81 -0.34
C ILE A 1068 -26.16 -17.02 -1.45
N ALA A 1069 -27.19 -17.58 -2.06
CA ALA A 1069 -27.96 -16.93 -3.12
C ALA A 1069 -29.15 -16.12 -2.59
N ASP A 1070 -30.05 -16.79 -1.86
CA ASP A 1070 -31.45 -16.38 -1.68
C ASP A 1070 -31.79 -15.90 -0.25
N GLU A 1071 -30.79 -15.50 0.54
CA GLU A 1071 -31.03 -14.92 1.86
C GLU A 1071 -31.49 -13.45 1.79
N ARG A 1072 -32.28 -13.05 2.79
CA ARG A 1072 -32.42 -11.67 3.19
C ARG A 1072 -31.11 -11.22 3.83
N PHE A 1073 -30.36 -10.44 3.06
CA PHE A 1073 -29.07 -9.89 3.46
C PHE A 1073 -29.20 -8.93 4.67
N ILE A 1074 -28.26 -9.02 5.62
CA ILE A 1074 -28.17 -8.11 6.78
C ILE A 1074 -26.76 -7.50 6.87
N ALA A 1075 -25.71 -8.34 6.84
CA ALA A 1075 -24.32 -7.92 6.87
C ALA A 1075 -23.44 -8.71 5.89
N GLY A 1076 -22.45 -8.04 5.29
CA GLY A 1076 -21.54 -8.61 4.30
C GLY A 1076 -20.11 -8.78 4.78
N ALA A 1077 -19.32 -9.53 4.01
CA ALA A 1077 -17.89 -9.73 4.20
C ALA A 1077 -17.13 -9.58 2.88
N TYR A 1078 -15.93 -8.99 2.95
CA TYR A 1078 -14.99 -8.78 1.84
C TYR A 1078 -13.60 -9.31 2.20
N ARG A 1079 -12.94 -9.98 1.24
CA ARG A 1079 -11.51 -10.34 1.29
C ARG A 1079 -10.77 -9.63 0.18
N SER A 1080 -9.62 -9.03 0.48
CA SER A 1080 -8.81 -8.32 -0.51
C SER A 1080 -8.00 -9.23 -1.43
N TRP A 1081 -7.38 -10.30 -0.91
CA TRP A 1081 -6.63 -11.22 -1.77
C TRP A 1081 -6.76 -12.70 -1.37
N PRO A 1082 -7.16 -13.61 -2.28
CA PRO A 1082 -7.87 -13.31 -3.54
C PRO A 1082 -9.22 -12.62 -3.25
N PHE A 1083 -9.68 -11.80 -4.20
CA PHE A 1083 -10.92 -11.02 -4.07
C PHE A 1083 -12.15 -11.91 -3.87
N HIS A 1084 -12.82 -11.80 -2.72
CA HIS A 1084 -14.07 -12.50 -2.42
C HIS A 1084 -15.10 -11.58 -1.75
N LEU A 1085 -16.38 -11.87 -2.03
CA LEU A 1085 -17.56 -11.20 -1.49
C LEU A 1085 -18.55 -12.26 -0.97
N GLY A 1086 -19.14 -12.01 0.18
CA GLY A 1086 -20.10 -12.93 0.81
C GLY A 1086 -20.94 -12.25 1.89
N THR A 1087 -21.72 -13.06 2.59
CA THR A 1087 -22.65 -12.63 3.64
C THR A 1087 -22.13 -13.09 5.00
N ALA A 1088 -22.01 -12.16 5.95
CA ALA A 1088 -21.59 -12.41 7.34
C ALA A 1088 -22.78 -12.49 8.31
N MET A 1089 -23.94 -11.97 7.91
CA MET A 1089 -25.20 -12.11 8.63
C MET A 1089 -26.36 -12.09 7.65
N GLY A 1090 -27.27 -13.05 7.76
CA GLY A 1090 -28.44 -13.16 6.90
C GLY A 1090 -29.59 -13.91 7.55
N GLU A 1091 -30.79 -13.72 7.00
CA GLU A 1091 -32.01 -14.42 7.35
C GLU A 1091 -32.51 -15.19 6.11
N THR A 1092 -32.88 -16.46 6.25
CA THR A 1092 -33.42 -17.27 5.15
C THR A 1092 -34.62 -18.11 5.60
N PRO A 1093 -35.67 -18.27 4.77
CA PRO A 1093 -36.79 -19.17 5.07
C PRO A 1093 -36.32 -20.61 5.28
N CYS A 1094 -36.99 -21.36 6.15
CA CYS A 1094 -36.68 -22.77 6.42
C CYS A 1094 -37.97 -23.54 6.74
N GLY A 1095 -38.58 -24.10 5.69
CA GLY A 1095 -39.93 -24.69 5.74
C GLY A 1095 -40.97 -23.71 6.30
N LYS A 1096 -41.58 -24.02 7.45
CA LYS A 1096 -42.54 -23.13 8.12
C LYS A 1096 -41.89 -22.02 8.96
N GLY A 1097 -40.60 -22.16 9.26
CA GLY A 1097 -39.82 -21.25 10.08
C GLY A 1097 -38.77 -20.51 9.25
N ARG A 1098 -37.69 -20.13 9.90
CA ARG A 1098 -36.57 -19.39 9.33
C ARG A 1098 -35.28 -19.65 10.09
N VAL A 1099 -34.16 -19.39 9.44
CA VAL A 1099 -32.84 -19.34 10.05
C VAL A 1099 -32.28 -17.95 9.95
N LEU A 1100 -31.83 -17.40 11.07
CA LEU A 1100 -30.91 -16.27 11.11
C LEU A 1100 -29.54 -16.80 11.53
N TYR A 1101 -28.50 -16.48 10.76
CA TYR A 1101 -27.12 -16.90 11.03
C TYR A 1101 -26.19 -15.70 11.09
N THR A 1102 -25.10 -15.81 11.86
CA THR A 1102 -24.01 -14.83 11.81
C THR A 1102 -22.62 -15.42 12.05
N THR A 1103 -21.63 -14.92 11.32
CA THR A 1103 -20.19 -15.20 11.50
C THR A 1103 -19.49 -14.09 12.29
N LEU A 1104 -20.21 -13.01 12.63
CA LEU A 1104 -19.76 -11.92 13.49
C LEU A 1104 -19.55 -12.43 14.93
N ARG A 1105 -18.69 -11.75 15.68
CA ARG A 1105 -18.34 -12.10 17.07
C ARG A 1105 -19.44 -11.66 18.05
N LEU A 1106 -20.61 -12.30 18.00
CA LEU A 1106 -21.78 -11.90 18.81
C LEU A 1106 -21.76 -12.46 20.24
N CYS A 1107 -21.30 -13.70 20.45
CA CYS A 1107 -21.47 -14.40 21.72
C CYS A 1107 -20.47 -13.96 22.80
N GLU A 1108 -19.19 -13.87 22.46
CA GLU A 1108 -18.11 -13.56 23.40
C GLU A 1108 -18.21 -12.16 24.04
N PRO A 1109 -18.61 -11.07 23.33
CA PRO A 1109 -18.71 -9.75 23.95
C PRO A 1109 -19.82 -9.63 25.00
N LEU A 1110 -20.86 -10.49 24.99
CA LEU A 1110 -22.03 -10.34 25.87
C LEU A 1110 -21.65 -10.28 27.36
N LEU A 1111 -20.60 -11.00 27.76
CA LEU A 1111 -20.06 -11.02 29.12
C LEU A 1111 -18.93 -10.00 29.37
N SER A 1112 -18.45 -9.29 28.35
CA SER A 1112 -17.34 -8.34 28.48
C SER A 1112 -17.75 -7.10 29.29
N PRO A 1113 -17.00 -6.67 30.31
CA PRO A 1113 -17.34 -5.48 31.08
C PRO A 1113 -17.16 -4.17 30.28
N GLU A 1114 -16.45 -4.22 29.16
CA GLU A 1114 -16.08 -3.04 28.37
C GLU A 1114 -17.31 -2.34 27.74
N PRO A 1115 -17.36 -0.99 27.72
CA PRO A 1115 -18.43 -0.23 27.05
C PRO A 1115 -18.58 -0.58 25.55
N ALA A 1116 -17.49 -0.95 24.88
CA ALA A 1116 -17.49 -1.39 23.49
C ALA A 1116 -18.31 -2.67 23.20
N ALA A 1117 -18.79 -3.37 24.23
CA ALA A 1117 -19.65 -4.55 24.11
C ALA A 1117 -21.16 -4.23 24.02
N GLU A 1118 -21.60 -3.01 24.34
CA GLU A 1118 -23.02 -2.61 24.26
C GLU A 1118 -23.67 -2.83 22.87
N PRO A 1119 -22.99 -2.62 21.73
CA PRO A 1119 -23.53 -2.93 20.41
C PRO A 1119 -23.91 -4.41 20.23
N ALA A 1120 -23.11 -5.33 20.77
CA ALA A 1120 -23.38 -6.77 20.71
C ALA A 1120 -24.58 -7.15 21.58
N ARG A 1121 -24.71 -6.53 22.77
CA ARG A 1121 -25.85 -6.68 23.67
C ARG A 1121 -27.15 -6.21 23.02
N LYS A 1122 -27.12 -5.03 22.39
CA LYS A 1122 -28.27 -4.44 21.66
C LYS A 1122 -28.69 -5.32 20.49
N LEU A 1123 -27.73 -5.76 19.68
CA LEU A 1123 -27.95 -6.67 18.54
C LEU A 1123 -28.58 -7.99 19.00
N PHE A 1124 -28.07 -8.60 20.08
CA PHE A 1124 -28.65 -9.82 20.65
C PHE A 1124 -30.11 -9.64 21.08
N GLY A 1125 -30.42 -8.60 21.87
CA GLY A 1125 -31.79 -8.31 22.31
C GLY A 1125 -32.75 -8.07 21.13
N ASN A 1126 -32.28 -7.37 20.09
CA ASN A 1126 -33.04 -7.16 18.87
C ASN A 1126 -33.27 -8.45 18.05
N ILE A 1127 -32.28 -9.36 17.99
CA ILE A 1127 -32.43 -10.67 17.33
C ILE A 1127 -33.53 -11.50 18.01
N ILE A 1128 -33.55 -11.56 19.35
CA ILE A 1128 -34.58 -12.29 20.10
C ILE A 1128 -35.97 -11.67 19.86
N ARG A 1129 -36.09 -10.33 19.93
CA ARG A 1129 -37.35 -9.63 19.60
C ARG A 1129 -37.81 -9.90 18.16
N TRP A 1130 -36.89 -9.90 17.20
CA TRP A 1130 -37.19 -10.18 15.79
C TRP A 1130 -37.74 -11.60 15.63
N ALA A 1131 -37.04 -12.60 16.18
CA ALA A 1131 -37.42 -14.00 16.11
C ALA A 1131 -38.81 -14.26 16.76
N ALA A 1132 -39.04 -13.72 17.96
CA ALA A 1132 -40.31 -13.84 18.68
C ALA A 1132 -41.49 -13.08 18.05
N SER A 1133 -41.25 -12.19 17.07
CA SER A 1133 -42.32 -11.35 16.50
C SER A 1133 -43.27 -12.09 15.54
N GLY A 1134 -42.90 -13.30 15.08
CA GLY A 1134 -43.69 -14.10 14.13
C GLY A 1134 -43.92 -13.47 12.76
N LYS A 1135 -43.25 -12.36 12.45
CA LYS A 1135 -43.31 -11.60 11.19
C LYS A 1135 -42.09 -11.84 10.32
#